data_AF-X6PDF3-F1
#
_entry.id   AF-X6PDF3-F1
#
_cell.length_a   1.000
_cell.length_b   1.000
_cell.length_c   1.000
_cell.angle_alpha   90.00
_cell.angle_beta   90.00
_cell.angle_gamma   90.00
#
_symmetry.space_group_name_H-M   'P 1'
#
loop_
_entity.id
_entity.type
_entity.pdbx_description
1 polymer ?
#
loop_
_entity_poly.entity_id
_entity_poly.type
_entity_poly.pdbx_seq_one_letter_code
_entity_poly.pdbx_strand_id
1 'polypeptide(L)'
;MLSQLEQSFPKIDKEVISRTWNYCHGDLNEAKAILNFITDNQTPIEQQKNVMKLLEEFNGRLDKMTILKNWIACKQVYLDTFMKLKEIASSINVHELNNNRFFYKYYRFKESNESKIIRQVCVHILWNILNYPKKIKYRQINERALSENVKRRCIQLNASFEQIFKDITNYLQQVGFEKRGGEGWYYSYSTIQCLWLWECYQHWIDEQYMYIFLKIFKNFYLYKTSDFDIPTKVYMLKNKKWREYPILFDYEYRRILLLEKNKLKIKTLQVGNPKRLSLEFNVNIKYYNDTADIDTTYNFKKNEFKQIEYFFKYKQKFNSFNIIWKDHETHCEPLNPYFVTLRQGLEYLKHKFQMIEQFKTGADESICFECIFEECKPSITLQKNGEGQLLHNIYQNAYRYPTIQVYWEIQGVCMVSYKHTIAIAEENRDNQRYIPTKDTSMDPIKKQFNPLLYECDVDKIKNIDDHFISDKLLANELKLLFHEIIKNGYLCDLIESKNNESNKTLYYKTIKQIDYDENDSNKLILNNEVLTILNEAKSLFHCGIHKHMGYPLQLYHICALLLYNTKSCNINFNYDQIGLKHNKWKYLDLFLYDAIAILSSFERKEESNIELYCGLKDVKIESLEKQIKTGFFVSYVNTTNILQFAEIKRGNQGCILHFHHSMRKSKMLCSCDISWISKCEHGYDILFARSTRMFQYDNDIFLEKYIYLWNAKMESQNEHIQTILLTWREYDEYIQRITNISEILNHMIDLNIIYFMFKSNEKEDVNGIVDTLSFFVKWKTTNNNEQKYKEKMNDFVQRRCPDHQFNLFCLFLFEQGILCGRSAVETAMIFTIHNGLPFVERDKSLRQ
;
A
#
# COMPACT_ATOMS: atom_id res chain seq x y z
N MET A 1 22.99 54.08 34.82
CA MET A 1 23.36 52.87 34.05
C MET A 1 23.12 53.06 32.56
N LEU A 2 21.89 53.31 32.09
CA LEU A 2 21.64 53.55 30.66
C LEU A 2 22.51 54.67 30.08
N SER A 3 22.60 55.82 30.77
CA SER A 3 23.46 56.95 30.35
C SER A 3 24.95 56.61 30.31
N GLN A 4 25.40 55.64 31.10
CA GLN A 4 26.80 55.15 31.05
C GLN A 4 27.02 54.25 29.83
N LEU A 5 26.03 53.43 29.44
CA LEU A 5 26.07 52.66 28.20
C LEU A 5 26.02 53.57 26.97
N GLU A 6 25.17 54.61 26.98
CA GLU A 6 25.12 55.62 25.91
C GLU A 6 26.47 56.34 25.73
N GLN A 7 27.15 56.67 26.83
CA GLN A 7 28.50 57.27 26.79
C GLN A 7 29.56 56.27 26.31
N SER A 8 29.44 55.00 26.67
CA SER A 8 30.41 53.95 26.32
C SER A 8 30.29 53.45 24.87
N PHE A 9 29.10 53.58 24.26
CA PHE A 9 28.80 53.07 22.91
C PHE A 9 28.23 54.17 21.99
N PRO A 10 29.01 55.23 21.68
CA PRO A 10 28.51 56.39 20.94
C PRO A 10 28.13 56.10 19.48
N LYS A 11 28.52 54.94 18.94
CA LYS A 11 28.20 54.48 17.57
C LYS A 11 26.95 53.60 17.49
N ILE A 12 26.31 53.30 18.61
CA ILE A 12 25.08 52.50 18.65
C ILE A 12 23.87 53.42 18.80
N ASP A 13 22.80 53.13 18.04
CA ASP A 13 21.51 53.82 18.15
C ASP A 13 20.96 53.73 19.59
N LYS A 14 20.52 54.86 20.15
CA LYS A 14 20.03 54.93 21.54
C LYS A 14 18.84 53.98 21.79
N GLU A 15 18.00 53.75 20.78
CA GLU A 15 16.90 52.79 20.86
C GLU A 15 17.44 51.36 21.03
N VAL A 16 18.53 51.02 20.33
CA VAL A 16 19.19 49.72 20.44
C VAL A 16 19.79 49.55 21.83
N ILE A 17 20.49 50.56 22.36
CA ILE A 17 21.04 50.52 23.74
C ILE A 17 19.93 50.29 24.77
N SER A 18 18.82 51.02 24.64
CA SER A 18 17.64 50.86 25.52
C SER A 18 17.02 49.46 25.42
N ARG A 19 16.84 48.95 24.20
CA ARG A 19 16.29 47.61 23.97
C ARG A 19 17.23 46.51 24.46
N THR A 20 18.53 46.62 24.25
CA THR A 20 19.51 45.66 24.77
C THR A 20 19.49 45.63 26.30
N TRP A 21 19.44 46.79 26.95
CA TRP A 21 19.33 46.87 28.41
C TRP A 21 18.08 46.16 28.94
N ASN A 22 16.93 46.40 28.31
CA ASN A 22 15.67 45.75 28.69
C ASN A 22 15.69 44.24 28.40
N TYR A 23 16.24 43.84 27.26
CA TYR A 23 16.40 42.43 26.85
C TYR A 23 17.30 41.64 27.81
N CYS A 24 18.35 42.28 28.34
CA CYS A 24 19.24 41.70 29.35
C CYS A 24 18.70 41.83 30.79
N HIS A 25 17.44 42.26 30.97
CA HIS A 25 16.82 42.45 32.28
C HIS A 25 17.65 43.32 33.25
N GLY A 26 18.41 44.28 32.71
CA GLY A 26 19.31 45.14 33.48
C GLY A 26 20.66 44.54 33.87
N ASP A 27 21.05 43.38 33.32
CA ASP A 27 22.42 42.87 33.47
C ASP A 27 23.40 43.70 32.63
N LEU A 28 24.26 44.45 33.32
CA LEU A 28 25.24 45.32 32.68
C LEU A 28 26.31 44.56 31.89
N ASN A 29 26.76 43.41 32.37
CA ASN A 29 27.80 42.65 31.71
C ASN A 29 27.27 42.01 30.43
N GLU A 30 26.04 41.49 30.48
CA GLU A 30 25.39 40.91 29.32
C GLU A 30 25.03 41.96 28.27
N ALA A 31 24.49 43.11 28.70
CA ALA A 31 24.21 44.23 27.81
C ALA A 31 25.50 44.74 27.15
N LYS A 32 26.60 44.88 27.91
CA LYS A 32 27.91 45.24 27.36
C LYS A 32 28.42 44.21 26.36
N ALA A 33 28.21 42.91 26.59
CA ALA A 33 28.65 41.87 25.68
C ALA A 33 27.94 41.98 24.30
N ILE A 34 26.62 42.20 24.28
CA ILE A 34 25.86 42.39 23.03
C ILE A 34 26.26 43.69 22.34
N LEU A 35 26.41 44.79 23.08
CA LEU A 35 26.79 46.09 22.52
C LEU A 35 28.24 46.12 22.02
N ASN A 36 29.19 45.47 22.72
CA ASN A 36 30.55 45.24 22.23
C ASN A 36 30.50 44.43 20.93
N PHE A 37 29.74 43.34 20.89
CA PHE A 37 29.61 42.53 19.68
C PHE A 37 29.11 43.34 18.48
N ILE A 38 28.07 44.16 18.65
CA ILE A 38 27.54 45.04 17.59
C ILE A 38 28.62 46.03 17.12
N THR A 39 29.38 46.59 18.07
CA THR A 39 30.46 47.57 17.81
C THR A 39 31.65 46.94 17.10
N ASP A 40 32.17 45.82 17.60
CA ASP A 40 33.37 45.13 17.13
C ASP A 40 33.18 44.59 15.70
N ASN A 41 31.95 44.15 15.39
CA ASN A 41 31.61 43.67 14.05
C ASN A 41 31.17 44.79 13.10
N GLN A 42 31.31 46.06 13.49
CA GLN A 42 30.99 47.24 12.69
C GLN A 42 29.57 47.19 12.08
N THR A 43 28.59 46.72 12.88
CA THR A 43 27.22 46.55 12.38
C THR A 43 26.63 47.93 12.00
N PRO A 44 26.25 48.16 10.72
CA PRO A 44 25.72 49.43 10.28
C PRO A 44 24.50 49.85 11.10
N ILE A 45 24.33 51.15 11.37
CA ILE A 45 23.22 51.70 12.17
C ILE A 45 21.85 51.16 11.71
N GLU A 46 21.64 51.04 10.40
CA GLU A 46 20.41 50.50 9.81
C GLU A 46 20.13 49.03 10.19
N GLN A 47 21.17 48.25 10.50
CA GLN A 47 21.11 46.84 10.84
C GLN A 47 21.15 46.55 12.35
N GLN A 48 21.53 47.52 13.18
CA GLN A 48 21.59 47.32 14.65
C GLN A 48 20.21 46.95 15.23
N LYS A 49 19.13 47.54 14.71
CA LYS A 49 17.75 47.21 15.10
C LYS A 49 17.35 45.79 14.70
N ASN A 50 17.94 45.26 13.63
CA ASN A 50 17.67 43.91 13.14
C ASN A 50 18.34 42.86 14.03
N VAL A 51 19.54 43.12 14.55
CA VAL A 51 20.18 42.25 15.56
C VAL A 51 19.30 42.12 16.80
N MET A 52 18.74 43.24 17.29
CA MET A 52 17.82 43.21 18.43
C MET A 52 16.53 42.46 18.15
N LYS A 53 15.94 42.60 16.96
CA LYS A 53 14.77 41.81 16.55
C LYS A 53 15.07 40.31 16.57
N LEU A 54 16.24 39.88 16.08
CA LEU A 54 16.62 38.45 16.12
C LEU A 54 16.77 37.93 17.55
N LEU A 55 17.42 38.71 18.41
CA LEU A 55 17.61 38.37 19.82
C LEU A 55 16.28 38.24 20.56
N GLU A 56 15.34 39.15 20.31
CA GLU A 56 14.00 39.14 20.90
C GLU A 56 13.14 37.99 20.37
N GLU A 57 13.12 37.76 19.05
CA GLU A 57 12.29 36.74 18.40
C GLU A 57 12.67 35.32 18.81
N PHE A 58 13.98 35.04 18.91
CA PHE A 58 14.50 33.72 19.24
C PHE A 58 14.82 33.56 20.74
N ASN A 59 14.44 34.54 21.56
CA ASN A 59 14.66 34.49 23.00
C ASN A 59 14.03 33.24 23.62
N GLY A 60 14.80 32.53 24.45
CA GLY A 60 14.36 31.29 25.08
C GLY A 60 14.27 30.06 24.16
N ARG A 61 14.44 30.21 22.84
CA ARG A 61 14.52 29.08 21.89
C ARG A 61 15.95 28.75 21.48
N LEU A 62 16.80 29.77 21.40
CA LEU A 62 18.21 29.65 21.07
C LEU A 62 19.03 30.48 22.05
N ASP A 63 20.26 30.05 22.32
CA ASP A 63 21.19 30.86 23.10
C ASP A 63 21.65 32.08 22.29
N LYS A 64 21.92 33.17 23.00
CA LYS A 64 22.29 34.48 22.41
C LYS A 64 23.52 34.39 21.53
N MET A 65 24.50 33.54 21.90
CA MET A 65 25.73 33.38 21.14
C MET A 65 25.47 32.69 19.79
N THR A 66 24.57 31.70 19.74
CA THR A 66 24.14 31.07 18.49
C THR A 66 23.46 32.07 17.55
N ILE A 67 22.61 32.96 18.09
CA ILE A 67 21.97 34.04 17.32
C ILE A 67 23.02 34.97 16.71
N LEU A 68 23.94 35.47 17.54
CA LEU A 68 24.99 36.41 17.13
C LEU A 68 26.02 35.78 16.17
N LYS A 69 26.42 34.52 16.37
CA LYS A 69 27.33 33.81 15.43
C LYS A 69 26.71 33.65 14.05
N ASN A 70 25.43 33.29 13.98
CA ASN A 70 24.74 33.16 12.70
C ASN A 70 24.54 34.51 12.01
N TRP A 71 24.36 35.59 12.78
CA TRP A 71 24.33 36.95 12.22
C TRP A 71 25.59 37.27 11.40
N ILE A 72 26.77 36.91 11.91
CA ILE A 72 28.04 37.11 11.20
C ILE A 72 28.20 36.12 10.05
N ALA A 73 27.88 34.85 10.27
CA ALA A 73 27.97 33.83 9.23
C ALA A 73 27.10 34.16 8.01
N CYS A 74 25.96 34.81 8.24
CA CYS A 74 25.04 35.30 7.21
C CYS A 74 25.37 36.74 6.75
N LYS A 75 26.62 37.19 6.92
CA LYS A 75 27.13 38.49 6.45
C LYS A 75 26.28 39.69 6.90
N GLN A 76 25.70 39.61 8.09
CA GLN A 76 24.85 40.65 8.68
C GLN A 76 23.58 40.94 7.86
N VAL A 77 23.07 39.94 7.12
CA VAL A 77 21.78 39.99 6.44
C VAL A 77 20.71 39.41 7.36
N TYR A 78 19.75 40.24 7.77
CA TYR A 78 18.69 39.87 8.72
C TYR A 78 17.90 38.65 8.29
N LEU A 79 17.46 38.59 7.04
CA LEU A 79 16.59 37.52 6.59
C LEU A 79 17.33 36.19 6.51
N ASP A 80 18.55 36.17 5.96
CA ASP A 80 19.39 34.97 5.89
C ASP A 80 19.69 34.43 7.30
N THR A 81 19.96 35.34 8.24
CA THR A 81 20.16 35.00 9.66
C THR A 81 18.88 34.44 10.28
N PHE A 82 17.74 35.10 10.07
CA PHE A 82 16.44 34.69 10.59
C PHE A 82 16.05 33.30 10.11
N MET A 83 16.21 33.03 8.81
CA MET A 83 15.86 31.74 8.22
C MET A 83 16.75 30.62 8.75
N LYS A 84 18.05 30.87 8.87
CA LYS A 84 18.99 29.91 9.43
C LYS A 84 18.72 29.62 10.91
N LEU A 85 18.38 30.65 11.69
CA LEU A 85 17.99 30.48 13.10
C LEU A 85 16.65 29.76 13.24
N LYS A 86 15.69 29.99 12.33
CA LYS A 86 14.42 29.26 12.29
C LYS A 86 14.64 27.78 12.03
N GLU A 87 15.51 27.43 11.08
CA GLU A 87 15.92 26.06 10.80
C GLU A 87 16.55 25.39 12.03
N ILE A 88 17.50 26.05 12.68
CA ILE A 88 18.16 25.55 13.90
C ILE A 88 17.14 25.36 15.03
N ALA A 89 16.29 26.35 15.30
CA ALA A 89 15.26 26.28 16.34
C ALA A 89 14.24 25.16 16.09
N SER A 90 13.87 24.92 14.83
CA SER A 90 12.98 23.83 14.44
C SER A 90 13.60 22.44 14.68
N SER A 91 14.91 22.29 14.49
CA SER A 91 15.61 21.01 14.72
C SER A 91 15.70 20.63 16.21
N ILE A 92 15.83 21.62 17.10
CA ILE A 92 15.93 21.42 18.55
C ILE A 92 14.58 20.99 19.14
N ASN A 93 13.48 21.57 18.65
CA ASN A 93 12.13 21.29 19.14
C ASN A 93 11.68 19.84 18.88
N VAL A 94 12.16 19.22 17.79
CA VAL A 94 11.90 17.81 17.47
C VAL A 94 12.56 16.86 18.49
N HIS A 95 13.71 17.25 19.06
CA HIS A 95 14.40 16.44 20.06
C HIS A 95 13.79 16.57 21.47
N GLU A 96 13.29 17.74 21.87
CA GLU A 96 12.60 17.91 23.17
C GLU A 96 11.18 17.30 23.19
N LEU A 97 10.51 17.24 22.04
CA LEU A 97 9.19 16.61 21.89
C LEU A 97 9.19 15.10 22.15
N ASN A 98 10.35 14.42 22.08
CA ASN A 98 10.45 12.99 22.34
C ASN A 98 10.46 12.63 23.84
N ASN A 99 10.62 13.58 24.76
CA ASN A 99 10.84 13.27 26.18
C ASN A 99 9.68 13.61 27.14
N ASN A 100 8.63 14.31 26.72
CA ASN A 100 7.52 14.66 27.61
C ASN A 100 6.16 14.19 27.08
N ARG A 101 5.77 12.96 27.45
CA ARG A 101 4.38 12.48 27.42
C ARG A 101 3.66 13.02 28.66
N PHE A 102 2.42 13.46 28.46
CA PHE A 102 1.41 13.92 29.44
C PHE A 102 1.33 15.43 29.71
N PHE A 103 0.51 16.14 28.92
CA PHE A 103 -0.71 16.87 29.32
C PHE A 103 -1.18 17.75 28.15
N TYR A 104 -2.08 17.27 27.29
CA TYR A 104 -2.75 18.12 26.31
C TYR A 104 -4.21 18.35 26.69
N LYS A 105 -4.42 19.48 27.36
CA LYS A 105 -5.71 20.16 27.46
C LYS A 105 -6.04 20.73 26.07
N TYR A 106 -7.15 20.28 25.51
CA TYR A 106 -7.65 20.66 24.18
C TYR A 106 -7.83 22.18 24.03
N TYR A 107 -6.88 22.86 23.36
CA TYR A 107 -7.06 24.22 22.86
C TYR A 107 -7.33 24.20 21.37
N ARG A 108 -8.56 24.59 21.01
CA ARG A 108 -8.99 24.83 19.63
C ARG A 108 -8.37 26.14 19.14
N PHE A 109 -7.18 26.10 18.54
CA PHE A 109 -6.55 27.30 17.95
C PHE A 109 -7.23 27.69 16.65
N LYS A 110 -8.40 28.36 16.71
CA LYS A 110 -9.05 29.03 15.56
C LYS A 110 -8.03 29.99 14.92
N GLU A 111 -7.80 29.90 13.60
CA GLU A 111 -7.09 30.96 12.87
C GLU A 111 -7.77 32.28 13.26
N SER A 112 -6.99 33.21 13.84
CA SER A 112 -7.54 34.50 14.23
C SER A 112 -8.07 35.20 12.99
N ASN A 113 -9.12 35.99 13.15
CA ASN A 113 -9.70 36.73 12.03
C ASN A 113 -8.65 37.68 11.43
N GLU A 114 -7.75 38.19 12.25
CA GLU A 114 -6.60 39.01 11.90
C GLU A 114 -5.63 38.27 10.97
N SER A 115 -5.10 37.12 11.39
CA SER A 115 -4.15 36.33 10.58
C SER A 115 -4.78 35.92 9.26
N LYS A 116 -6.07 35.57 9.26
CA LYS A 116 -6.83 35.27 8.05
C LYS A 116 -6.85 36.46 7.09
N ILE A 117 -7.16 37.67 7.56
CA ILE A 117 -7.21 38.86 6.70
C ILE A 117 -5.82 39.18 6.12
N ILE A 118 -4.77 39.15 6.96
CA ILE A 118 -3.40 39.43 6.53
C ILE A 118 -2.99 38.45 5.44
N ARG A 119 -3.15 37.13 5.69
CA ARG A 119 -2.85 36.06 4.72
C ARG A 119 -3.59 36.27 3.41
N GLN A 120 -4.90 36.51 3.46
CA GLN A 120 -5.73 36.71 2.27
C GLN A 120 -5.26 37.86 1.38
N VAL A 121 -4.92 39.00 2.00
CA VAL A 121 -4.48 40.19 1.27
C VAL A 121 -3.08 39.96 0.69
N CYS A 122 -2.15 39.41 1.49
CA CYS A 122 -0.78 39.16 1.06
C CYS A 122 -0.70 38.13 -0.07
N VAL A 123 -1.38 36.99 0.07
CA VAL A 123 -1.48 35.96 -0.97
C VAL A 123 -2.05 36.52 -2.27
N HIS A 124 -3.09 37.36 -2.19
CA HIS A 124 -3.67 38.00 -3.37
C HIS A 124 -2.68 38.91 -4.11
N ILE A 125 -1.93 39.72 -3.37
CA ILE A 125 -0.92 40.63 -3.91
C ILE A 125 0.20 39.83 -4.58
N LEU A 126 0.80 38.89 -3.86
CA LEU A 126 1.87 38.04 -4.37
C LEU A 126 1.43 37.26 -5.60
N TRP A 127 0.21 36.69 -5.58
CA TRP A 127 -0.36 35.96 -6.70
C TRP A 127 -0.38 36.80 -7.98
N ASN A 128 -0.87 38.04 -7.89
CA ASN A 128 -1.01 38.91 -9.06
C ASN A 128 0.35 39.22 -9.70
N ILE A 129 1.40 39.40 -8.89
CA ILE A 129 2.77 39.63 -9.36
C ILE A 129 3.33 38.35 -10.00
N LEU A 130 3.21 37.21 -9.30
CA LEU A 130 3.71 35.91 -9.74
C LEU A 130 3.06 35.42 -11.04
N ASN A 131 1.76 35.65 -11.21
CA ASN A 131 1.01 35.20 -12.38
C ASN A 131 1.20 36.13 -13.59
N TYR A 132 1.49 37.41 -13.35
CA TYR A 132 1.64 38.41 -14.40
C TYR A 132 2.92 39.25 -14.24
N PRO A 133 4.11 38.62 -14.25
CA PRO A 133 5.35 39.31 -13.90
C PRO A 133 5.71 40.46 -14.85
N LYS A 134 5.23 40.41 -16.10
CA LYS A 134 5.49 41.47 -17.09
C LYS A 134 4.55 42.67 -16.99
N LYS A 135 3.45 42.59 -16.22
CA LYS A 135 2.44 43.65 -16.14
C LYS A 135 2.75 44.60 -14.99
N ILE A 136 3.26 45.79 -15.31
CA ILE A 136 3.66 46.83 -14.34
C ILE A 136 2.55 47.19 -13.35
N LYS A 137 1.27 47.17 -13.79
CA LYS A 137 0.13 47.49 -12.92
C LYS A 137 0.02 46.63 -11.65
N TYR A 138 0.55 45.40 -11.65
CA TYR A 138 0.53 44.53 -10.47
C TYR A 138 1.72 44.75 -9.54
N ARG A 139 2.71 45.54 -9.98
CA ARG A 139 3.83 46.04 -9.17
C ARG A 139 3.48 47.34 -8.43
N GLN A 140 2.25 47.82 -8.56
CA GLN A 140 1.77 49.06 -7.98
C GLN A 140 0.50 48.78 -7.16
N ILE A 141 0.46 49.23 -5.92
CA ILE A 141 -0.70 49.06 -5.03
C ILE A 141 -1.11 50.44 -4.55
N ASN A 142 -2.31 50.86 -4.93
CA ASN A 142 -2.88 52.11 -4.44
C ASN A 142 -3.20 51.97 -2.94
N GLU A 143 -2.65 52.86 -2.11
CA GLU A 143 -2.76 52.76 -0.66
C GLU A 143 -4.20 52.94 -0.17
N ARG A 144 -4.97 53.85 -0.79
CA ARG A 144 -6.39 54.06 -0.45
C ARG A 144 -7.19 52.80 -0.75
N ALA A 145 -7.02 52.21 -1.93
CA ALA A 145 -7.71 50.98 -2.32
C ALA A 145 -7.33 49.79 -1.42
N LEU A 146 -6.06 49.66 -1.03
CA LEU A 146 -5.62 48.64 -0.07
C LEU A 146 -6.28 48.85 1.30
N SER A 147 -6.24 50.08 1.83
CA SER A 147 -6.87 50.44 3.10
C SER A 147 -8.37 50.16 3.09
N GLU A 148 -9.10 50.58 2.06
CA GLU A 148 -10.53 50.31 1.93
C GLU A 148 -10.83 48.80 1.85
N ASN A 149 -10.01 48.03 1.15
CA ASN A 149 -10.17 46.57 1.09
C ASN A 149 -9.99 45.92 2.46
N VAL A 150 -8.92 46.30 3.17
CA VAL A 150 -8.62 45.77 4.52
C VAL A 150 -9.70 46.19 5.51
N LYS A 151 -10.14 47.47 5.52
CA LYS A 151 -11.26 47.95 6.35
C LYS A 151 -12.52 47.12 6.14
N ARG A 152 -12.90 46.89 4.88
CA ARG A 152 -14.09 46.08 4.54
C ARG A 152 -14.00 44.67 5.12
N ARG A 153 -12.85 44.01 4.99
CA ARG A 153 -12.64 42.65 5.54
C ARG A 153 -12.61 42.65 7.08
N CYS A 154 -12.00 43.66 7.70
CA CYS A 154 -11.99 43.83 9.16
C CYS A 154 -13.40 43.96 9.72
N ILE A 155 -14.28 44.74 9.07
CA ILE A 155 -15.70 44.86 9.44
C ILE A 155 -16.40 43.51 9.29
N GLN A 156 -16.19 42.79 8.18
CA GLN A 156 -16.82 41.50 7.92
C GLN A 156 -16.45 40.42 8.94
N LEU A 157 -15.22 40.44 9.46
CA LEU A 157 -14.70 39.43 10.38
C LEU A 157 -14.55 39.93 11.81
N ASN A 158 -15.05 41.13 12.13
CA ASN A 158 -14.93 41.76 13.46
C ASN A 158 -13.49 41.76 14.01
N ALA A 159 -12.56 42.36 13.25
CA ALA A 159 -11.13 42.41 13.56
C ALA A 159 -10.57 43.85 13.56
N SER A 160 -9.44 44.08 14.23
CA SER A 160 -8.84 45.41 14.38
C SER A 160 -8.11 45.90 13.14
N PHE A 161 -8.64 46.94 12.47
CA PHE A 161 -8.07 47.50 11.24
C PHE A 161 -6.63 48.02 11.41
N GLU A 162 -6.36 48.79 12.47
CA GLU A 162 -5.08 49.50 12.62
C GLU A 162 -3.90 48.54 12.69
N GLN A 163 -4.03 47.49 13.51
CA GLN A 163 -3.00 46.48 13.67
C GLN A 163 -2.81 45.66 12.39
N ILE A 164 -3.90 45.17 11.80
CA ILE A 164 -3.86 44.39 10.55
C ILE A 164 -3.21 45.20 9.41
N PHE A 165 -3.59 46.47 9.25
CA PHE A 165 -3.06 47.31 8.18
C PHE A 165 -1.56 47.61 8.38
N LYS A 166 -1.13 47.84 9.63
CA LYS A 166 0.28 47.96 9.98
C LYS A 166 1.06 46.69 9.65
N ASP A 167 0.52 45.52 9.95
CA ASP A 167 1.19 44.25 9.66
C ASP A 167 1.29 43.97 8.16
N ILE A 168 0.23 44.25 7.39
CA ILE A 168 0.26 44.15 5.92
C ILE A 168 1.29 45.11 5.32
N THR A 169 1.35 46.36 5.78
CA THR A 169 2.30 47.34 5.24
C THR A 169 3.75 47.01 5.60
N ASN A 170 4.01 46.53 6.82
CA ASN A 170 5.31 45.99 7.21
C ASN A 170 5.71 44.80 6.32
N TYR A 171 4.78 43.88 6.06
CA TYR A 171 5.03 42.75 5.17
C TYR A 171 5.34 43.20 3.74
N LEU A 172 4.60 44.19 3.21
CA LEU A 172 4.84 44.75 1.89
C LEU A 172 6.27 45.31 1.76
N GLN A 173 6.76 46.02 2.77
CA GLN A 173 8.15 46.47 2.83
C GLN A 173 9.13 45.31 2.79
N GLN A 174 8.89 44.28 3.61
CA GLN A 174 9.76 43.09 3.67
C GLN A 174 9.86 42.35 2.33
N VAL A 175 8.76 42.27 1.56
CA VAL A 175 8.79 41.59 0.25
C VAL A 175 9.30 42.46 -0.90
N GLY A 176 9.64 43.73 -0.65
CA GLY A 176 10.28 44.63 -1.62
C GLY A 176 9.38 45.73 -2.20
N PHE A 177 8.30 46.11 -1.52
CA PHE A 177 7.53 47.30 -1.89
C PHE A 177 8.02 48.55 -1.14
N GLU A 178 8.18 49.63 -1.88
CA GLU A 178 8.52 50.96 -1.38
C GLU A 178 7.33 51.91 -1.55
N LYS A 179 7.13 52.80 -0.57
CA LYS A 179 6.15 53.87 -0.70
C LYS A 179 6.76 55.02 -1.50
N ARG A 180 6.14 55.45 -2.60
CA ARG A 180 6.59 56.61 -3.39
C ARG A 180 5.47 57.64 -3.53
N GLY A 181 5.77 58.88 -3.15
CA GLY A 181 4.90 60.04 -3.42
C GLY A 181 3.52 60.04 -2.75
N GLY A 182 3.35 59.43 -1.57
CA GLY A 182 2.12 59.51 -0.77
C GLY A 182 0.88 58.79 -1.33
N GLU A 183 0.91 58.30 -2.58
CA GLU A 183 -0.28 57.77 -3.25
C GLU A 183 -0.27 56.24 -3.46
N GLY A 184 0.86 55.55 -3.27
CA GLY A 184 0.91 54.10 -3.41
C GLY A 184 2.23 53.41 -3.08
N TRP A 185 2.17 52.08 -3.08
CA TRP A 185 3.29 51.16 -2.90
C TRP A 185 3.77 50.63 -4.26
N TYR A 186 5.08 50.60 -4.46
CA TYR A 186 5.73 50.22 -5.70
C TYR A 186 6.76 49.13 -5.45
N TYR A 187 6.70 48.04 -6.19
CA TYR A 187 7.73 47.00 -6.12
C TYR A 187 9.05 47.57 -6.65
N SER A 188 10.07 47.63 -5.80
CA SER A 188 11.28 48.43 -6.02
C SER A 188 12.24 47.85 -7.05
N TYR A 189 12.19 46.54 -7.28
CA TYR A 189 13.08 45.86 -8.21
C TYR A 189 12.65 46.01 -9.68
N SER A 190 13.62 46.35 -10.54
CA SER A 190 13.44 46.45 -11.99
C SER A 190 13.03 45.10 -12.61
N THR A 191 13.60 44.01 -12.11
CA THR A 191 13.25 42.62 -12.43
C THR A 191 12.52 41.95 -11.28
N ILE A 192 11.43 41.24 -11.56
CA ILE A 192 10.72 40.48 -10.53
C ILE A 192 11.57 39.30 -10.07
N GLN A 193 11.75 39.20 -8.75
CA GLN A 193 12.41 38.08 -8.10
C GLN A 193 11.40 36.93 -7.90
N CYS A 194 11.11 36.17 -8.98
CA CYS A 194 10.08 35.12 -8.95
C CYS A 194 10.29 34.07 -7.86
N LEU A 195 11.54 33.67 -7.58
CA LEU A 195 11.86 32.68 -6.54
C LEU A 195 11.56 33.22 -5.14
N TRP A 196 12.01 34.44 -4.85
CA TRP A 196 11.73 35.12 -3.58
C TRP A 196 10.24 35.30 -3.33
N LEU A 197 9.51 35.78 -4.35
CA LEU A 197 8.05 35.94 -4.25
C LEU A 197 7.33 34.59 -4.10
N TRP A 198 7.86 33.51 -4.69
CA TRP A 198 7.35 32.16 -4.49
C TRP A 198 7.54 31.67 -3.05
N GLU A 199 8.71 31.91 -2.45
CA GLU A 199 8.98 31.57 -1.04
C GLU A 199 8.08 32.37 -0.08
N CYS A 200 7.88 33.66 -0.38
CA CYS A 200 6.93 34.51 0.32
C CYS A 200 5.49 33.99 0.20
N TYR A 201 5.12 33.48 -0.97
CA TYR A 201 3.82 32.87 -1.20
C TYR A 201 3.66 31.58 -0.41
N GLN A 202 4.67 30.71 -0.49
CA GLN A 202 4.74 29.45 0.24
C GLN A 202 4.60 29.67 1.74
N HIS A 203 5.31 30.64 2.31
CA HIS A 203 5.21 30.99 3.73
C HIS A 203 3.75 31.22 4.15
N TRP A 204 2.98 32.01 3.39
CA TRP A 204 1.57 32.25 3.71
C TRP A 204 0.66 31.05 3.48
N ILE A 205 0.98 30.18 2.53
CA ILE A 205 0.26 28.92 2.36
C ILE A 205 0.52 27.97 3.54
N ASP A 206 1.75 27.91 4.03
CA ASP A 206 2.14 27.06 5.15
C ASP A 206 1.53 27.54 6.49
N GLU A 207 1.26 28.85 6.62
CA GLU A 207 0.52 29.43 7.74
C GLU A 207 -1.01 29.18 7.66
N GLN A 208 -1.52 28.62 6.57
CA GLN A 208 -2.94 28.32 6.45
C GLN A 208 -3.33 27.13 7.35
N TYR A 209 -4.00 27.42 8.47
CA TYR A 209 -4.50 26.39 9.38
C TYR A 209 -5.52 25.47 8.68
N MET A 210 -5.20 24.18 8.56
CA MET A 210 -6.14 23.12 8.24
C MET A 210 -6.25 22.17 9.42
N TYR A 211 -7.46 21.96 9.95
CA TYR A 211 -7.67 20.98 11.00
C TYR A 211 -7.84 19.58 10.43
N ILE A 212 -7.18 18.63 11.09
CA ILE A 212 -7.36 17.21 10.87
C ILE A 212 -8.18 16.66 12.04
N PHE A 213 -9.32 16.02 11.75
CA PHE A 213 -9.97 15.11 12.68
C PHE A 213 -9.50 13.70 12.36
N LEU A 214 -8.61 13.12 13.18
CA LEU A 214 -8.22 11.72 13.06
C LEU A 214 -8.72 10.95 14.29
N LYS A 215 -9.50 9.90 14.05
CA LYS A 215 -9.94 8.95 15.07
C LYS A 215 -8.95 7.79 15.06
N ILE A 216 -8.11 7.71 16.08
CA ILE A 216 -7.20 6.57 16.29
C ILE A 216 -7.56 6.00 17.66
N PHE A 217 -7.98 4.73 17.70
CA PHE A 217 -8.32 3.96 18.91
C PHE A 217 -9.18 4.72 19.94
N LYS A 218 -10.49 4.86 19.64
CA LYS A 218 -11.53 5.50 20.49
C LYS A 218 -11.31 6.98 20.87
N ASN A 219 -10.15 7.57 20.61
CA ASN A 219 -9.87 8.99 20.89
C ASN A 219 -9.83 9.81 19.60
N PHE A 220 -10.46 10.99 19.65
CA PHE A 220 -10.26 12.03 18.65
C PHE A 220 -8.93 12.72 18.95
N TYR A 221 -8.17 13.05 17.91
CA TYR A 221 -6.99 13.92 17.99
C TYR A 221 -7.08 15.01 16.91
N LEU A 222 -6.73 16.24 17.30
CA LEU A 222 -6.69 17.43 16.46
C LEU A 222 -5.21 17.77 16.20
N TYR A 223 -4.71 17.51 14.99
CA TYR A 223 -3.31 17.80 14.62
C TYR A 223 -3.19 19.08 13.80
N LYS A 224 -2.05 19.77 13.94
CA LYS A 224 -1.61 20.86 13.05
C LYS A 224 -1.09 20.23 11.76
N THR A 225 -1.43 20.81 10.60
CA THR A 225 -1.00 20.28 9.30
C THR A 225 0.50 20.29 9.04
N SER A 226 1.30 20.98 9.86
CA SER A 226 2.76 20.97 9.75
C SER A 226 3.41 19.62 10.01
N ASP A 227 2.69 18.68 10.65
CA ASP A 227 3.25 17.37 11.03
C ASP A 227 3.01 16.27 9.98
N PHE A 228 2.40 16.61 8.84
CA PHE A 228 2.23 15.69 7.71
C PHE A 228 3.03 16.23 6.52
N ASP A 229 3.91 15.39 5.95
CA ASP A 229 4.71 15.70 4.76
C ASP A 229 3.81 16.00 3.55
N ILE A 230 3.35 17.23 3.40
CA ILE A 230 2.70 17.71 2.18
C ILE A 230 3.76 17.59 1.08
N PRO A 231 3.47 16.89 -0.03
CA PRO A 231 4.42 16.78 -1.13
C PRO A 231 4.79 18.19 -1.60
N THR A 232 6.05 18.56 -1.40
CA THR A 232 6.58 19.86 -1.85
C THR A 232 6.93 19.83 -3.34
N LYS A 233 6.89 18.64 -3.96
CA LYS A 233 7.21 18.39 -5.36
C LYS A 233 6.31 17.32 -5.98
N VAL A 234 6.15 17.37 -7.30
CA VAL A 234 5.45 16.37 -8.11
C VAL A 234 6.16 16.13 -9.43
N TYR A 235 6.11 14.91 -9.96
CA TYR A 235 6.54 14.60 -11.31
C TYR A 235 5.34 14.68 -12.26
N MET A 236 5.48 15.40 -13.37
CA MET A 236 4.44 15.47 -14.41
C MET A 236 5.02 15.10 -15.77
N LEU A 237 4.32 14.20 -16.46
CA LEU A 237 4.61 13.87 -17.85
C LEU A 237 4.17 15.02 -18.76
N LYS A 238 5.13 15.67 -19.42
CA LYS A 238 4.85 16.74 -20.38
C LYS A 238 5.67 16.53 -21.64
N ASN A 239 4.99 16.41 -22.78
CA ASN A 239 5.61 16.12 -24.08
C ASN A 239 6.46 14.82 -24.03
N LYS A 240 5.90 13.74 -23.47
CA LYS A 240 6.58 12.44 -23.28
C LYS A 240 7.88 12.49 -22.45
N LYS A 241 8.06 13.52 -21.63
CA LYS A 241 9.19 13.61 -20.69
C LYS A 241 8.68 13.94 -19.29
N TRP A 242 9.09 13.16 -18.31
CA TRP A 242 8.85 13.43 -16.89
C TRP A 242 9.64 14.66 -16.45
N ARG A 243 9.00 15.55 -15.69
CA ARG A 243 9.63 16.73 -15.11
C ARG A 243 9.16 16.92 -13.68
N GLU A 244 10.11 17.18 -12.79
CA GLU A 244 9.83 17.56 -11.41
C GLU A 244 9.38 19.02 -11.34
N TYR A 245 8.31 19.30 -10.59
CA TYR A 245 7.81 20.62 -10.28
C TYR A 245 7.67 20.76 -8.77
N PRO A 246 8.25 21.80 -8.13
CA PRO A 246 7.81 22.24 -6.82
C PRO A 246 6.34 22.65 -6.89
N ILE A 247 5.57 22.27 -5.86
CA ILE A 247 4.14 22.54 -5.80
C ILE A 247 3.73 23.25 -4.52
N LEU A 248 2.66 24.04 -4.60
CA LEU A 248 1.95 24.59 -3.44
C LEU A 248 0.45 24.37 -3.61
N PHE A 249 -0.21 24.01 -2.51
CA PHE A 249 -1.66 23.88 -2.46
C PHE A 249 -2.27 25.16 -1.91
N ASP A 250 -2.86 25.96 -2.78
CA ASP A 250 -3.61 27.13 -2.38
C ASP A 250 -5.06 26.73 -2.15
N TYR A 251 -5.38 26.42 -0.89
CA TYR A 251 -6.69 25.92 -0.48
C TYR A 251 -7.78 26.99 -0.62
N GLU A 252 -7.42 28.26 -0.40
CA GLU A 252 -8.37 29.36 -0.50
C GLU A 252 -8.86 29.57 -1.93
N TYR A 253 -7.94 29.60 -2.89
CA TYR A 253 -8.28 29.78 -4.30
C TYR A 253 -8.46 28.47 -5.07
N ARG A 254 -8.36 27.33 -4.38
CA ARG A 254 -8.58 25.97 -4.91
C ARG A 254 -7.76 25.69 -6.15
N ARG A 255 -6.45 25.87 -6.03
CA ARG A 255 -5.51 25.66 -7.14
C ARG A 255 -4.23 25.02 -6.64
N ILE A 256 -3.60 24.26 -7.52
CA ILE A 256 -2.25 23.76 -7.32
C ILE A 256 -1.33 24.66 -8.14
N LEU A 257 -0.36 25.26 -7.48
CA LEU A 257 0.67 26.06 -8.11
C LEU A 257 1.86 25.17 -8.45
N LEU A 258 2.40 25.32 -9.66
CA LEU A 258 3.55 24.57 -10.16
C LEU A 258 4.66 25.54 -10.55
N LEU A 259 5.84 25.41 -9.95
CA LEU A 259 6.98 26.26 -10.29
C LEU A 259 7.87 25.62 -11.36
N GLU A 260 7.94 26.19 -12.57
CA GLU A 260 8.93 25.78 -13.57
C GLU A 260 10.24 26.53 -13.29
N LYS A 261 11.08 26.00 -12.39
CA LYS A 261 12.33 26.64 -11.90
C LYS A 261 13.19 27.20 -13.05
N ASN A 262 13.43 26.41 -14.10
CA ASN A 262 14.29 26.80 -15.23
C ASN A 262 13.77 27.98 -16.05
N LYS A 263 12.46 28.26 -16.00
CA LYS A 263 11.83 29.37 -16.74
C LYS A 263 11.31 30.46 -15.82
N LEU A 264 11.45 30.31 -14.50
CA LEU A 264 10.87 31.18 -13.48
C LEU A 264 9.40 31.49 -13.75
N LYS A 265 8.67 30.49 -14.24
CA LYS A 265 7.25 30.60 -14.62
C LYS A 265 6.41 29.73 -13.71
N ILE A 266 5.37 30.32 -13.14
CA ILE A 266 4.37 29.59 -12.38
C ILE A 266 3.24 29.17 -13.33
N LYS A 267 2.79 27.93 -13.17
CA LYS A 267 1.56 27.44 -13.78
C LYS A 267 0.56 27.15 -12.67
N THR A 268 -0.71 27.24 -13.01
CA THR A 268 -1.81 26.85 -12.12
C THR A 268 -2.56 25.68 -12.71
N LEU A 269 -2.87 24.72 -11.86
CA LEU A 269 -3.94 23.77 -12.09
C LEU A 269 -5.12 24.21 -11.23
N GLN A 270 -6.15 24.76 -11.87
CA GLN A 270 -7.38 25.09 -11.16
C GLN A 270 -8.10 23.79 -10.85
N VAL A 271 -8.24 23.48 -9.55
CA VAL A 271 -8.81 22.20 -9.09
C VAL A 271 -10.22 22.35 -8.53
N GLY A 272 -10.70 23.57 -8.29
CA GLY A 272 -12.09 23.83 -7.88
C GLY A 272 -12.60 25.21 -8.32
N ASN A 273 -13.86 25.52 -8.06
CA ASN A 273 -14.42 26.84 -8.36
C ASN A 273 -14.07 27.84 -7.23
N PRO A 274 -13.28 28.90 -7.49
CA PRO A 274 -12.89 29.87 -6.45
C PRO A 274 -14.02 30.82 -6.05
N LYS A 275 -15.11 30.88 -6.82
CA LYS A 275 -16.26 31.78 -6.58
C LYS A 275 -17.43 31.11 -5.86
N ARG A 276 -17.46 29.77 -5.79
CA ARG A 276 -18.47 29.05 -5.02
C ARG A 276 -17.86 28.67 -3.67
N LEU A 277 -18.55 29.02 -2.59
CA LEU A 277 -18.30 28.46 -1.26
C LEU A 277 -18.52 26.93 -1.23
N SER A 278 -19.02 26.31 -2.31
CA SER A 278 -19.26 24.87 -2.42
C SER A 278 -18.00 24.10 -2.06
N LEU A 279 -17.98 23.44 -0.91
CA LEU A 279 -16.84 22.75 -0.28
C LEU A 279 -16.27 21.55 -1.08
N GLU A 280 -16.50 21.49 -2.39
CA GLU A 280 -16.41 20.23 -3.12
C GLU A 280 -15.72 20.38 -4.48
N PHE A 281 -14.87 19.40 -4.77
CA PHE A 281 -14.01 19.24 -5.93
C PHE A 281 -14.57 18.06 -6.73
N ASN A 282 -14.64 18.25 -8.05
CA ASN A 282 -14.95 17.17 -8.98
C ASN A 282 -13.75 16.96 -9.90
N VAL A 283 -12.60 16.59 -9.32
CA VAL A 283 -11.35 16.34 -10.06
C VAL A 283 -11.14 14.85 -10.24
N ASN A 284 -11.62 14.34 -11.37
CA ASN A 284 -11.31 13.00 -11.84
C ASN A 284 -9.88 13.01 -12.43
N ILE A 285 -8.91 12.41 -11.73
CA ILE A 285 -7.57 12.16 -12.28
C ILE A 285 -7.61 10.76 -12.90
N LYS A 286 -7.51 10.70 -14.22
CA LYS A 286 -7.35 9.44 -14.95
C LYS A 286 -5.91 8.96 -14.80
N TYR A 287 -5.75 7.70 -14.42
CA TYR A 287 -4.46 7.03 -14.36
C TYR A 287 -4.04 6.63 -15.77
N TYR A 288 -2.81 6.94 -16.15
CA TYR A 288 -2.19 6.42 -17.37
C TYR A 288 -0.97 5.61 -16.95
N ASN A 289 -1.15 4.31 -16.80
CA ASN A 289 -0.06 3.36 -16.69
C ASN A 289 0.29 2.92 -18.12
N ASP A 290 1.00 3.76 -18.87
CA ASP A 290 1.53 3.33 -20.16
C ASP A 290 2.69 2.36 -19.88
N THR A 291 2.42 1.07 -20.05
CA THR A 291 3.37 -0.03 -19.82
C THR A 291 4.42 -0.12 -20.92
N ALA A 292 4.34 0.69 -21.98
CA ALA A 292 5.33 0.70 -23.05
C ALA A 292 6.69 1.30 -22.64
N ASP A 293 6.75 2.15 -21.60
CA ASP A 293 7.99 2.83 -21.13
C ASP A 293 8.68 2.11 -19.94
N ILE A 294 8.42 0.81 -19.75
CA ILE A 294 8.94 0.01 -18.61
C ILE A 294 10.48 -0.08 -18.61
N ASP A 295 11.14 -0.01 -19.75
CA ASP A 295 12.58 -0.25 -19.87
C ASP A 295 13.47 0.82 -19.19
N THR A 296 12.95 2.02 -18.91
CA THR A 296 13.77 3.11 -18.32
C THR A 296 13.48 3.42 -16.86
N THR A 297 12.42 2.85 -16.25
CA THR A 297 11.84 3.42 -15.02
C THR A 297 11.33 2.38 -14.03
N TYR A 298 12.10 1.31 -13.81
CA TYR A 298 11.72 0.18 -12.95
C TYR A 298 11.56 0.55 -11.44
N ASN A 299 12.33 1.52 -10.93
CA ASN A 299 12.22 2.00 -9.53
C ASN A 299 11.09 3.03 -9.30
N PHE A 300 10.35 3.42 -10.35
CA PHE A 300 9.41 4.55 -10.27
C PHE A 300 7.99 4.15 -9.79
N LYS A 301 7.52 2.93 -10.07
CA LYS A 301 6.09 2.57 -9.90
C LYS A 301 5.58 2.53 -8.45
N LYS A 302 6.38 2.05 -7.48
CA LYS A 302 5.93 1.94 -6.06
C LYS A 302 6.07 3.26 -5.29
N ASN A 303 7.14 4.03 -5.56
CA ASN A 303 7.31 5.36 -4.99
C ASN A 303 6.27 6.34 -5.54
N GLU A 304 5.86 6.20 -6.81
CA GLU A 304 4.71 6.92 -7.33
C GLU A 304 3.42 6.51 -6.60
N PHE A 305 3.11 5.22 -6.42
CA PHE A 305 1.86 4.84 -5.75
C PHE A 305 1.78 5.32 -4.30
N LYS A 306 2.86 5.22 -3.49
CA LYS A 306 2.89 5.79 -2.13
C LYS A 306 2.78 7.31 -2.16
N GLN A 307 3.55 8.03 -2.99
CA GLN A 307 3.44 9.50 -3.10
C GLN A 307 2.07 9.95 -3.61
N ILE A 308 1.45 9.15 -4.49
CA ILE A 308 0.11 9.35 -5.05
C ILE A 308 -0.96 9.06 -3.98
N GLU A 309 -0.83 8.01 -3.20
CA GLU A 309 -1.70 7.69 -2.07
C GLU A 309 -1.65 8.80 -1.00
N TYR A 310 -0.45 9.30 -0.70
CA TYR A 310 -0.27 10.52 0.10
C TYR A 310 -1.01 11.69 -0.55
N PHE A 311 -0.80 11.98 -1.84
CA PHE A 311 -1.52 13.01 -2.60
C PHE A 311 -3.06 12.84 -2.53
N PHE A 312 -3.58 11.60 -2.53
CA PHE A 312 -5.00 11.28 -2.39
C PHE A 312 -5.53 11.49 -0.97
N LYS A 313 -4.75 11.13 0.06
CA LYS A 313 -5.04 11.49 1.45
C LYS A 313 -5.16 13.01 1.65
N TYR A 314 -4.47 13.80 0.82
CA TYR A 314 -4.66 15.26 0.76
C TYR A 314 -5.89 15.69 -0.04
N LYS A 315 -6.30 14.98 -1.10
CA LYS A 315 -7.58 15.23 -1.81
C LYS A 315 -8.81 15.07 -0.92
N GLN A 316 -8.77 14.13 0.02
CA GLN A 316 -9.83 13.95 1.04
C GLN A 316 -10.08 15.23 1.85
N LYS A 317 -9.08 16.10 1.98
CA LYS A 317 -9.16 17.37 2.74
C LYS A 317 -9.90 18.48 2.02
N PHE A 318 -10.15 18.30 0.72
CA PHE A 318 -10.74 19.30 -0.15
C PHE A 318 -12.25 19.14 -0.32
N ASN A 319 -12.79 17.94 -0.06
CA ASN A 319 -14.23 17.66 -0.14
C ASN A 319 -14.84 17.56 1.25
N SER A 320 -15.97 18.23 1.45
CA SER A 320 -16.76 18.11 2.68
C SER A 320 -17.36 16.72 2.87
N PHE A 321 -17.73 16.05 1.77
CA PHE A 321 -18.39 14.76 1.80
C PHE A 321 -17.42 13.65 1.39
N ASN A 322 -17.23 12.67 2.27
CA ASN A 322 -16.34 11.53 2.01
C ASN A 322 -17.05 10.22 2.29
N ILE A 323 -16.82 9.24 1.42
CA ILE A 323 -17.27 7.86 1.62
C ILE A 323 -16.11 7.05 2.16
N ILE A 324 -16.30 6.49 3.33
CA ILE A 324 -15.42 5.49 3.92
C ILE A 324 -15.96 4.13 3.50
N TRP A 325 -15.10 3.25 3.02
CA TRP A 325 -15.45 1.85 2.76
C TRP A 325 -14.24 0.99 3.11
N LYS A 326 -14.46 -0.31 3.29
CA LYS A 326 -13.41 -1.23 3.71
C LYS A 326 -13.30 -2.39 2.73
N ASP A 327 -12.06 -2.73 2.38
CA ASP A 327 -11.68 -4.08 2.00
C ASP A 327 -10.97 -4.71 3.21
N HIS A 328 -9.66 -4.95 3.14
CA HIS A 328 -8.75 -5.21 4.27
C HIS A 328 -8.27 -3.91 4.96
N GLU A 329 -8.27 -2.81 4.22
CA GLU A 329 -7.84 -1.49 4.64
C GLU A 329 -9.03 -0.53 4.60
N THR A 330 -8.96 0.52 5.39
CA THR A 330 -9.99 1.56 5.37
C THR A 330 -9.66 2.58 4.29
N HIS A 331 -10.49 2.64 3.26
CA HIS A 331 -10.40 3.60 2.17
C HIS A 331 -11.32 4.78 2.44
N CYS A 332 -10.96 5.95 1.91
CA CYS A 332 -11.74 7.18 2.06
C CYS A 332 -11.74 7.93 0.73
N GLU A 333 -12.92 8.04 0.13
CA GLU A 333 -13.12 8.53 -1.22
C GLU A 333 -13.95 9.83 -1.22
N PRO A 334 -13.40 10.93 -1.73
CA PRO A 334 -14.09 12.21 -1.73
C PRO A 334 -15.06 12.30 -2.92
N LEU A 335 -16.36 12.44 -2.66
CA LEU A 335 -17.39 12.61 -3.70
C LEU A 335 -18.13 13.95 -3.54
N ASN A 336 -18.69 14.47 -4.64
CA ASN A 336 -19.54 15.65 -4.62
C ASN A 336 -21.01 15.24 -4.51
N PRO A 337 -21.66 15.38 -3.34
CA PRO A 337 -23.02 14.90 -3.16
C PRO A 337 -24.08 15.64 -3.99
N TYR A 338 -23.80 16.87 -4.45
CA TYR A 338 -24.74 17.63 -5.28
C TYR A 338 -24.71 17.26 -6.77
N PHE A 339 -23.67 16.57 -7.23
CA PHE A 339 -23.51 16.19 -8.64
C PHE A 339 -23.43 14.69 -8.89
N VAL A 340 -23.15 13.90 -7.86
CA VAL A 340 -22.98 12.44 -7.98
C VAL A 340 -24.24 11.73 -7.48
N THR A 341 -24.78 10.83 -8.30
CA THR A 341 -25.85 9.92 -7.88
C THR A 341 -25.29 8.72 -7.12
N LEU A 342 -26.14 8.01 -6.37
CA LEU A 342 -25.75 6.76 -5.71
C LEU A 342 -25.13 5.76 -6.70
N ARG A 343 -25.77 5.56 -7.86
CA ARG A 343 -25.25 4.72 -8.95
C ARG A 343 -23.85 5.14 -9.40
N GLN A 344 -23.65 6.42 -9.68
CA GLN A 344 -22.35 6.94 -10.11
C GLN A 344 -21.28 6.79 -9.02
N GLY A 345 -21.66 6.96 -7.75
CA GLY A 345 -20.78 6.72 -6.61
C GLY A 345 -20.38 5.26 -6.49
N LEU A 346 -21.33 4.33 -6.63
CA LEU A 346 -21.07 2.89 -6.61
C LEU A 346 -20.22 2.44 -7.79
N GLU A 347 -20.47 2.94 -9.00
CA GLU A 347 -19.65 2.69 -10.19
C GLU A 347 -18.20 3.19 -9.99
N TYR A 348 -18.03 4.37 -9.39
CA TYR A 348 -16.72 4.91 -9.04
C TYR A 348 -15.99 4.01 -8.03
N LEU A 349 -16.66 3.59 -6.96
CA LEU A 349 -16.07 2.68 -5.97
C LEU A 349 -15.76 1.30 -6.55
N LYS A 350 -16.62 0.76 -7.43
CA LYS A 350 -16.36 -0.49 -8.14
C LYS A 350 -15.09 -0.43 -8.96
N HIS A 351 -14.89 0.65 -9.73
CA HIS A 351 -13.67 0.86 -10.50
C HIS A 351 -12.44 1.01 -9.58
N LYS A 352 -12.59 1.69 -8.44
CA LYS A 352 -11.52 1.83 -7.45
C LYS A 352 -11.13 0.49 -6.81
N PHE A 353 -12.12 -0.29 -6.40
CA PHE A 353 -11.96 -1.62 -5.87
C PHE A 353 -11.21 -2.52 -6.88
N GLN A 354 -11.66 -2.56 -8.14
CA GLN A 354 -10.99 -3.31 -9.21
C GLN A 354 -9.52 -2.90 -9.40
N MET A 355 -9.23 -1.60 -9.39
CA MET A 355 -7.83 -1.13 -9.51
C MET A 355 -6.97 -1.56 -8.32
N ILE A 356 -7.53 -1.52 -7.10
CA ILE A 356 -6.83 -1.93 -5.88
C ILE A 356 -6.55 -3.43 -5.92
N GLU A 357 -7.54 -4.24 -6.28
CA GLU A 357 -7.39 -5.69 -6.44
C GLU A 357 -6.38 -6.04 -7.53
N GLN A 358 -6.46 -5.38 -8.70
CA GLN A 358 -5.48 -5.57 -9.77
C GLN A 358 -4.06 -5.25 -9.31
N PHE A 359 -3.89 -4.24 -8.44
CA PHE A 359 -2.58 -3.87 -7.91
C PHE A 359 -2.09 -4.85 -6.83
N LYS A 360 -2.96 -5.29 -5.93
CA LYS A 360 -2.62 -6.17 -4.79
C LYS A 360 -2.39 -7.61 -5.23
N THR A 361 -3.31 -8.15 -6.03
CA THR A 361 -3.38 -9.58 -6.35
C THR A 361 -3.21 -9.87 -7.84
N GLY A 362 -3.26 -8.85 -8.70
CA GLY A 362 -3.25 -9.02 -10.15
C GLY A 362 -4.63 -9.33 -10.74
N ALA A 363 -5.68 -9.39 -9.92
CA ALA A 363 -7.05 -9.65 -10.35
C ALA A 363 -7.64 -8.48 -11.14
N ASP A 364 -7.82 -8.64 -12.45
CA ASP A 364 -8.25 -7.59 -13.37
C ASP A 364 -9.74 -7.62 -13.73
N GLU A 365 -10.50 -8.55 -13.14
CA GLU A 365 -11.91 -8.76 -13.43
C GLU A 365 -12.74 -8.84 -12.13
N SER A 366 -13.84 -8.08 -12.03
CA SER A 366 -14.75 -8.17 -10.90
C SER A 366 -15.80 -9.26 -11.15
N ILE A 367 -15.93 -10.16 -10.19
CA ILE A 367 -17.02 -11.14 -10.13
C ILE A 367 -18.28 -10.45 -9.62
N CYS A 368 -18.24 -9.92 -8.39
CA CYS A 368 -19.36 -9.19 -7.80
C CYS A 368 -18.87 -7.92 -7.10
N PHE A 369 -19.77 -6.95 -7.00
CA PHE A 369 -19.59 -5.72 -6.24
C PHE A 369 -20.96 -5.23 -5.78
N GLU A 370 -21.20 -5.27 -4.48
CA GLU A 370 -22.48 -4.97 -3.86
C GLU A 370 -22.27 -4.05 -2.67
N CYS A 371 -23.21 -3.14 -2.44
CA CYS A 371 -23.21 -2.26 -1.26
C CYS A 371 -24.36 -2.67 -0.35
N ILE A 372 -24.06 -3.08 0.88
CA ILE A 372 -25.07 -3.49 1.85
C ILE A 372 -25.61 -2.23 2.51
N PHE A 373 -26.72 -1.73 1.98
CA PHE A 373 -27.31 -0.45 2.36
C PHE A 373 -27.75 -0.38 3.82
N GLU A 374 -28.18 -1.50 4.41
CA GLU A 374 -28.59 -1.64 5.80
C GLU A 374 -27.40 -1.49 6.77
N GLU A 375 -26.20 -1.89 6.34
CA GLU A 375 -24.97 -1.86 7.14
C GLU A 375 -24.17 -0.57 6.97
N CYS A 376 -24.52 0.24 5.97
CA CYS A 376 -23.98 1.59 5.76
C CYS A 376 -24.25 2.50 6.99
N LYS A 377 -23.39 3.50 7.21
CA LYS A 377 -23.53 4.46 8.33
C LYS A 377 -23.45 5.91 7.84
N PRO A 378 -24.55 6.69 7.88
CA PRO A 378 -25.91 6.24 8.19
C PRO A 378 -26.43 5.29 7.10
N SER A 379 -27.41 4.44 7.46
CA SER A 379 -27.99 3.46 6.53
C SER A 379 -28.67 4.15 5.36
N ILE A 380 -28.64 3.51 4.20
CA ILE A 380 -29.21 4.07 2.96
C ILE A 380 -30.59 3.46 2.78
N THR A 381 -31.63 4.29 2.77
CA THR A 381 -33.00 3.85 2.48
C THR A 381 -33.39 4.27 1.06
N LEU A 382 -33.61 3.31 0.17
CA LEU A 382 -33.99 3.58 -1.22
C LEU A 382 -35.50 3.85 -1.35
N GLN A 383 -35.88 4.90 -2.07
CA GLN A 383 -37.26 5.09 -2.56
C GLN A 383 -37.40 4.49 -3.98
N LYS A 384 -38.60 4.51 -4.59
CA LYS A 384 -38.78 4.09 -6.01
C LYS A 384 -37.83 4.89 -6.93
N ASN A 385 -37.01 4.21 -7.73
CA ASN A 385 -35.84 4.72 -8.49
C ASN A 385 -34.60 5.12 -7.66
N GLY A 386 -34.35 4.43 -6.54
CA GLY A 386 -33.39 4.82 -5.50
C GLY A 386 -31.94 5.08 -5.93
N GLU A 387 -31.36 4.28 -6.82
CA GLU A 387 -29.95 4.45 -7.22
C GLU A 387 -29.69 5.69 -8.10
N GLY A 388 -30.73 6.19 -8.77
CA GLY A 388 -30.67 7.42 -9.56
C GLY A 388 -30.64 8.70 -8.72
N GLN A 389 -30.83 8.60 -7.40
CA GLN A 389 -30.88 9.75 -6.51
C GLN A 389 -29.49 10.35 -6.29
N LEU A 390 -29.43 11.69 -6.23
CA LEU A 390 -28.23 12.41 -5.81
C LEU A 390 -27.90 12.05 -4.36
N LEU A 391 -26.61 11.90 -4.04
CA LEU A 391 -26.16 11.65 -2.67
C LEU A 391 -26.59 12.76 -1.70
N HIS A 392 -26.74 14.00 -2.19
CA HIS A 392 -27.32 15.11 -1.44
C HIS A 392 -28.70 14.74 -0.89
N ASN A 393 -29.59 14.18 -1.72
CA ASN A 393 -30.95 13.86 -1.30
C ASN A 393 -30.97 12.74 -0.25
N ILE A 394 -30.01 11.81 -0.32
CA ILE A 394 -29.86 10.70 0.62
C ILE A 394 -29.35 11.22 1.98
N TYR A 395 -28.34 12.10 1.98
CA TYR A 395 -27.60 12.49 3.19
C TYR A 395 -27.88 13.91 3.71
N GLN A 396 -28.75 14.70 3.08
CA GLN A 396 -29.04 16.09 3.47
C GLN A 396 -29.47 16.24 4.94
N ASN A 397 -30.13 15.23 5.49
CA ASN A 397 -30.60 15.22 6.88
C ASN A 397 -29.57 14.64 7.87
N ALA A 398 -28.41 14.19 7.38
CA ALA A 398 -27.36 13.64 8.22
C ALA A 398 -26.64 14.74 9.00
N TYR A 399 -26.28 14.43 10.24
CA TYR A 399 -25.59 15.37 11.13
C TYR A 399 -24.28 15.87 10.50
N ARG A 400 -24.12 17.20 10.41
CA ARG A 400 -22.97 17.94 9.81
C ARG A 400 -22.87 17.91 8.28
N TYR A 401 -23.89 17.46 7.56
CA TYR A 401 -23.93 17.57 6.10
C TYR A 401 -23.71 19.04 5.62
N PRO A 402 -22.97 19.29 4.52
CA PRO A 402 -22.27 18.33 3.66
C PRO A 402 -20.90 17.91 4.18
N THR A 403 -20.44 18.43 5.33
CA THR A 403 -19.15 18.10 5.96
C THR A 403 -19.25 16.86 6.83
N ILE A 404 -19.44 15.71 6.18
CA ILE A 404 -19.69 14.42 6.81
C ILE A 404 -18.84 13.32 6.17
N GLN A 405 -18.45 12.33 6.98
CA GLN A 405 -17.93 11.06 6.51
C GLN A 405 -19.03 10.01 6.66
N VAL A 406 -19.42 9.38 5.56
CA VAL A 406 -20.39 8.29 5.55
C VAL A 406 -19.66 6.98 5.31
N TYR A 407 -20.10 5.90 5.92
CA TYR A 407 -19.55 4.58 5.72
C TYR A 407 -20.43 3.78 4.77
N TRP A 408 -19.85 3.22 3.71
CA TRP A 408 -20.50 2.28 2.82
C TRP A 408 -19.91 0.89 3.05
N GLU A 409 -20.77 -0.07 3.40
CA GLU A 409 -20.40 -1.47 3.52
C GLU A 409 -20.38 -2.06 2.11
N ILE A 410 -19.20 -2.46 1.65
CA ILE A 410 -19.00 -2.97 0.29
C ILE A 410 -18.57 -4.44 0.37
N GLN A 411 -19.27 -5.30 -0.36
CA GLN A 411 -18.83 -6.66 -0.63
C GLN A 411 -18.38 -6.75 -2.08
N GLY A 412 -17.14 -7.18 -2.29
CA GLY A 412 -16.57 -7.31 -3.61
C GLY A 412 -15.69 -8.55 -3.72
N VAL A 413 -15.77 -9.22 -4.87
CA VAL A 413 -14.86 -10.31 -5.22
C VAL A 413 -14.33 -10.07 -6.62
N CYS A 414 -13.01 -10.24 -6.78
CA CYS A 414 -12.31 -10.14 -8.05
C CYS A 414 -11.62 -11.46 -8.39
N MET A 415 -11.29 -11.62 -9.67
CA MET A 415 -10.50 -12.72 -10.21
C MET A 415 -9.52 -12.23 -11.28
N VAL A 416 -8.51 -13.05 -11.56
CA VAL A 416 -7.70 -12.91 -12.76
C VAL A 416 -8.51 -13.43 -13.95
N SER A 417 -8.68 -12.57 -14.96
CA SER A 417 -9.41 -12.92 -16.18
C SER A 417 -8.77 -14.08 -16.93
N TYR A 418 -9.60 -14.88 -17.61
CA TYR A 418 -9.17 -16.09 -18.32
C TYR A 418 -8.00 -15.84 -19.29
N LYS A 419 -7.97 -14.68 -19.95
CA LYS A 419 -6.91 -14.28 -20.90
C LYS A 419 -5.52 -14.17 -20.27
N HIS A 420 -5.43 -13.90 -18.97
CA HIS A 420 -4.16 -13.74 -18.26
C HIS A 420 -3.81 -14.97 -17.43
N THR A 421 -4.66 -16.01 -17.40
CA THR A 421 -4.35 -17.23 -16.67
C THR A 421 -3.56 -18.22 -17.52
N ILE A 422 -2.89 -19.14 -16.84
CA ILE A 422 -2.17 -20.26 -17.44
C ILE A 422 -2.88 -21.58 -17.12
N ALA A 423 -2.96 -22.46 -18.13
CA ALA A 423 -3.35 -23.84 -17.91
C ALA A 423 -2.22 -24.55 -17.17
N ILE A 424 -2.59 -25.53 -16.36
CA ILE A 424 -1.67 -26.56 -15.90
C ILE A 424 -1.50 -27.51 -17.11
N ALA A 425 -0.34 -27.43 -17.76
CA ALA A 425 -0.10 -27.87 -19.14
C ALA A 425 -0.16 -29.39 -19.38
N GLU A 426 -1.35 -30.01 -19.36
CA GLU A 426 -1.48 -31.48 -19.52
C GLU A 426 -1.19 -31.96 -20.96
N GLU A 427 -1.33 -31.12 -21.98
CA GLU A 427 -1.42 -31.61 -23.37
C GLU A 427 -0.14 -31.58 -24.22
N ASN A 428 1.04 -31.17 -23.70
CA ASN A 428 2.23 -30.97 -24.57
C ASN A 428 3.58 -31.47 -24.03
N ARG A 429 3.62 -32.32 -22.99
CA ARG A 429 4.89 -32.92 -22.51
C ARG A 429 4.90 -34.45 -22.52
N ASP A 430 4.10 -35.07 -23.38
CA ASP A 430 4.23 -36.50 -23.65
C ASP A 430 5.52 -36.80 -24.44
N ASN A 431 6.26 -37.78 -23.95
CA ASN A 431 7.34 -38.53 -24.62
C ASN A 431 8.78 -37.98 -24.58
N GLN A 432 9.33 -37.70 -23.40
CA GLN A 432 10.75 -37.97 -23.17
C GLN A 432 10.94 -38.98 -22.04
N ARG A 433 11.25 -40.22 -22.43
CA ARG A 433 11.65 -41.31 -21.52
C ARG A 433 12.92 -40.89 -20.78
N TYR A 434 12.84 -40.86 -19.46
CA TYR A 434 13.99 -40.63 -18.58
C TYR A 434 14.97 -41.80 -18.62
N ILE A 435 16.27 -41.50 -18.72
CA ILE A 435 17.38 -42.38 -18.37
C ILE A 435 18.06 -41.74 -17.16
N PRO A 436 18.20 -42.43 -16.01
CA PRO A 436 18.82 -41.83 -14.84
C PRO A 436 20.30 -41.55 -15.07
N THR A 437 20.69 -40.29 -15.23
CA THR A 437 22.07 -39.87 -15.02
C THR A 437 22.32 -39.81 -13.53
N LYS A 438 23.05 -40.80 -13.01
CA LYS A 438 23.86 -40.66 -11.80
C LYS A 438 24.70 -39.40 -11.97
N ASP A 439 24.37 -38.35 -11.22
CA ASP A 439 25.34 -37.57 -10.44
C ASP A 439 24.71 -36.27 -9.94
N THR A 440 24.26 -36.32 -8.70
CA THR A 440 24.48 -35.21 -7.76
C THR A 440 24.51 -35.85 -6.38
N SER A 441 25.69 -36.31 -5.98
CA SER A 441 25.93 -36.73 -4.61
C SER A 441 25.70 -35.53 -3.69
N MET A 442 24.55 -35.50 -3.01
CA MET A 442 24.37 -34.61 -1.87
C MET A 442 25.31 -35.04 -0.75
N ASP A 443 26.09 -34.09 -0.23
CA ASP A 443 27.01 -34.29 0.89
C ASP A 443 26.29 -34.79 2.17
N PRO A 444 27.00 -35.47 3.10
CA PRO A 444 26.44 -36.43 4.05
C PRO A 444 25.91 -35.83 5.36
N ILE A 445 25.53 -34.55 5.40
CA ILE A 445 25.04 -33.94 6.66
C ILE A 445 23.54 -34.20 6.80
N LYS A 446 23.25 -35.34 7.43
CA LYS A 446 21.96 -35.90 7.83
C LYS A 446 21.15 -34.95 8.73
N LYS A 447 20.31 -34.10 8.14
CA LYS A 447 19.07 -33.66 8.81
C LYS A 447 17.87 -34.06 7.96
N GLN A 448 16.96 -34.78 8.59
CA GLN A 448 15.72 -35.27 8.02
C GLN A 448 14.79 -34.08 7.72
N PHE A 449 14.42 -33.89 6.45
CA PHE A 449 13.44 -32.87 6.06
C PHE A 449 12.03 -33.40 6.35
N ASN A 450 11.30 -32.74 7.25
CA ASN A 450 9.90 -33.02 7.55
C ASN A 450 9.10 -31.71 7.54
N PRO A 451 8.25 -31.46 6.53
CA PRO A 451 7.48 -30.22 6.44
C PRO A 451 6.21 -30.20 7.31
N LEU A 452 5.91 -31.28 8.03
CA LEU A 452 4.73 -31.38 8.90
C LEU A 452 5.02 -30.76 10.27
N LEU A 453 4.07 -29.98 10.79
CA LEU A 453 4.15 -29.41 12.13
C LEU A 453 3.79 -30.47 13.19
N TYR A 454 4.53 -30.52 14.29
CA TYR A 454 4.18 -31.38 15.44
C TYR A 454 3.21 -30.66 16.40
N GLU A 455 2.29 -31.41 17.02
CA GLU A 455 1.28 -30.84 17.95
C GLU A 455 1.92 -30.04 19.10
N CYS A 456 3.09 -30.46 19.60
CA CYS A 456 3.80 -29.77 20.68
C CYS A 456 4.42 -28.41 20.28
N ASP A 457 4.46 -28.09 18.98
CA ASP A 457 5.10 -26.89 18.44
C ASP A 457 4.11 -25.83 17.95
N VAL A 458 2.80 -26.08 18.08
CA VAL A 458 1.73 -25.20 17.61
C VAL A 458 1.80 -23.80 18.22
N ASP A 459 2.06 -23.69 19.53
CA ASP A 459 2.12 -22.37 20.18
C ASP A 459 3.40 -21.60 19.80
N LYS A 460 4.48 -22.31 19.47
CA LYS A 460 5.72 -21.69 19.00
C LYS A 460 5.52 -21.03 17.63
N ILE A 461 4.84 -21.71 16.70
CA ILE A 461 4.62 -21.17 15.36
C ILE A 461 3.65 -19.98 15.37
N LYS A 462 2.63 -19.99 16.24
CA LYS A 462 1.74 -18.84 16.45
C LYS A 462 2.51 -17.60 16.90
N ASN A 463 3.39 -17.75 17.90
CA ASN A 463 4.20 -16.65 18.40
C ASN A 463 5.14 -16.08 17.34
N ILE A 464 5.64 -16.92 16.43
CA ILE A 464 6.46 -16.49 15.31
C ILE A 464 5.64 -15.60 14.38
N ASP A 465 4.50 -16.08 13.87
CA ASP A 465 3.69 -15.32 12.90
C ASP A 465 3.19 -13.97 13.48
N ASP A 466 2.87 -13.90 14.79
CA ASP A 466 2.42 -12.65 15.41
C ASP A 466 3.50 -11.54 15.40
N HIS A 467 4.79 -11.91 15.49
CA HIS A 467 5.90 -10.93 15.41
C HIS A 467 6.03 -10.34 14.00
N PHE A 468 5.75 -11.14 12.99
CA PHE A 468 5.90 -10.78 11.59
C PHE A 468 4.87 -9.72 11.11
N ILE A 469 3.67 -9.69 11.69
CA ILE A 469 2.57 -8.76 11.34
C ILE A 469 2.90 -7.28 11.70
N SER A 470 3.82 -7.06 12.64
CA SER A 470 4.05 -5.73 13.23
C SER A 470 4.97 -4.78 12.45
N ASP A 471 5.73 -5.30 11.48
CA ASP A 471 6.80 -4.53 10.81
C ASP A 471 6.36 -3.94 9.47
N LYS A 472 6.04 -2.64 9.46
CA LYS A 472 5.81 -1.89 8.21
C LYS A 472 7.08 -1.82 7.36
N LEU A 473 7.03 -2.37 6.15
CA LEU A 473 8.08 -2.27 5.14
C LEU A 473 8.19 -0.84 4.58
N LEU A 474 9.15 -0.08 5.09
CA LEU A 474 9.51 1.26 4.58
C LEU A 474 10.74 1.23 3.64
N ALA A 475 11.47 0.12 3.58
CA ALA A 475 12.71 -0.02 2.79
C ALA A 475 12.50 -0.75 1.47
N ASN A 476 13.50 -0.68 0.58
CA ASN A 476 13.50 -1.37 -0.72
C ASN A 476 13.55 -2.90 -0.52
N GLU A 477 12.56 -3.62 -1.06
CA GLU A 477 12.34 -5.05 -0.83
C GLU A 477 13.47 -5.92 -1.39
N LEU A 478 14.02 -5.59 -2.56
CA LEU A 478 15.18 -6.30 -3.10
C LEU A 478 16.41 -6.15 -2.20
N LYS A 479 16.63 -4.94 -1.66
CA LYS A 479 17.73 -4.71 -0.73
C LYS A 479 17.56 -5.52 0.55
N LEU A 480 16.35 -5.57 1.10
CA LEU A 480 16.04 -6.37 2.30
C LEU A 480 16.30 -7.86 2.07
N LEU A 481 15.80 -8.40 0.96
CA LEU A 481 16.01 -9.80 0.59
C LEU A 481 17.51 -10.11 0.47
N PHE A 482 18.24 -9.37 -0.37
CA PHE A 482 19.66 -9.65 -0.60
C PHE A 482 20.52 -9.41 0.64
N HIS A 483 20.21 -8.39 1.43
CA HIS A 483 20.88 -8.15 2.71
C HIS A 483 20.75 -9.35 3.65
N GLU A 484 19.55 -9.92 3.76
CA GLU A 484 19.29 -11.14 4.54
C GLU A 484 20.07 -12.35 4.01
N ILE A 485 20.06 -12.58 2.69
CA ILE A 485 20.82 -13.67 2.07
C ILE A 485 22.33 -13.53 2.36
N ILE A 486 22.89 -12.33 2.22
CA ILE A 486 24.32 -12.06 2.48
C ILE A 486 24.63 -12.26 3.97
N LYS A 487 23.77 -11.72 4.85
CA LYS A 487 23.91 -11.84 6.32
C LYS A 487 23.91 -13.30 6.76
N ASN A 488 23.13 -14.14 6.11
CA ASN A 488 23.07 -15.58 6.37
C ASN A 488 24.21 -16.38 5.72
N GLY A 489 25.16 -15.72 5.06
CA GLY A 489 26.37 -16.33 4.51
C GLY A 489 26.27 -16.79 3.06
N TYR A 490 25.23 -16.39 2.33
CA TYR A 490 24.89 -16.90 1.00
C TYR A 490 25.15 -15.89 -0.13
N LEU A 491 26.20 -15.06 -0.01
CA LEU A 491 26.60 -14.16 -1.09
C LEU A 491 26.86 -14.92 -2.41
N CYS A 492 27.36 -16.15 -2.33
CA CYS A 492 27.63 -17.00 -3.48
C CYS A 492 26.38 -17.30 -4.32
N ASP A 493 25.18 -17.30 -3.73
CA ASP A 493 23.93 -17.56 -4.45
C ASP A 493 23.43 -16.33 -5.22
N LEU A 494 23.97 -15.14 -4.91
CA LEU A 494 23.63 -13.88 -5.58
C LEU A 494 24.58 -13.55 -6.74
N ILE A 495 25.71 -14.25 -6.85
CA ILE A 495 26.78 -13.99 -7.82
C ILE A 495 27.10 -15.23 -8.64
N GLU A 496 27.78 -15.06 -9.77
CA GLU A 496 28.25 -16.18 -10.59
C GLU A 496 29.66 -16.59 -10.14
N SER A 497 29.87 -17.87 -9.85
CA SER A 497 31.19 -18.39 -9.48
C SER A 497 32.11 -18.41 -10.71
N LYS A 498 32.86 -17.34 -10.94
CA LYS A 498 33.95 -17.36 -11.92
C LYS A 498 35.14 -18.11 -11.31
N ASN A 499 35.49 -19.25 -11.93
CA ASN A 499 36.56 -20.14 -11.50
C ASN A 499 37.91 -19.40 -11.28
N ASN A 500 38.64 -19.84 -10.25
CA ASN A 500 40.07 -19.64 -9.94
C ASN A 500 40.52 -18.52 -8.97
N GLU A 501 39.64 -17.68 -8.39
CA GLU A 501 40.02 -16.82 -7.25
C GLU A 501 39.66 -17.50 -5.91
N SER A 502 40.50 -17.31 -4.86
CA SER A 502 40.17 -17.82 -3.53
C SER A 502 38.85 -17.22 -3.02
N ASN A 503 37.92 -18.06 -2.55
CA ASN A 503 36.55 -17.66 -2.13
C ASN A 503 36.52 -16.46 -1.18
N LYS A 504 37.53 -16.28 -0.32
CA LYS A 504 37.64 -15.13 0.59
C LYS A 504 37.95 -13.82 -0.12
N THR A 505 38.84 -13.82 -1.12
CA THR A 505 39.24 -12.60 -1.83
C THR A 505 38.10 -12.07 -2.68
N LEU A 506 37.40 -12.98 -3.39
CA LEU A 506 36.20 -12.64 -4.16
C LEU A 506 35.10 -12.08 -3.24
N TYR A 507 34.86 -12.71 -2.09
CA TYR A 507 33.87 -12.23 -1.12
C TYR A 507 34.13 -10.78 -0.68
N TYR A 508 35.32 -10.45 -0.18
CA TYR A 508 35.64 -9.09 0.28
C TYR A 508 35.58 -8.05 -0.85
N LYS A 509 36.02 -8.42 -2.06
CA LYS A 509 35.93 -7.57 -3.25
C LYS A 509 34.47 -7.25 -3.59
N THR A 510 33.62 -8.27 -3.60
CA THR A 510 32.18 -8.13 -3.90
C THR A 510 31.46 -7.31 -2.83
N ILE A 511 31.68 -7.59 -1.54
CA ILE A 511 31.10 -6.85 -0.40
C ILE A 511 31.42 -5.35 -0.49
N LYS A 512 32.66 -5.00 -0.88
CA LYS A 512 33.07 -3.61 -1.09
C LYS A 512 32.40 -2.97 -2.32
N GLN A 513 32.20 -3.71 -3.40
CA GLN A 513 31.55 -3.20 -4.61
C GLN A 513 30.05 -2.92 -4.43
N ILE A 514 29.39 -3.68 -3.56
CA ILE A 514 27.96 -3.53 -3.27
C ILE A 514 27.68 -2.67 -2.03
N ASP A 515 28.71 -2.10 -1.40
CA ASP A 515 28.60 -1.27 -0.18
C ASP A 515 27.75 -1.95 0.92
N TYR A 516 28.03 -3.23 1.19
CA TYR A 516 27.26 -3.99 2.19
C TYR A 516 27.64 -3.54 3.62
N ASP A 517 26.62 -3.13 4.37
CA ASP A 517 26.67 -2.84 5.80
C ASP A 517 25.74 -3.80 6.53
N GLU A 518 26.27 -4.58 7.47
CA GLU A 518 25.50 -5.60 8.20
C GLU A 518 24.31 -5.00 9.00
N ASN A 519 24.39 -3.72 9.37
CA ASN A 519 23.38 -3.05 10.19
C ASN A 519 22.42 -2.16 9.39
N ASP A 520 22.72 -1.89 8.11
CA ASP A 520 21.90 -0.99 7.28
C ASP A 520 21.69 -1.55 5.87
N SER A 521 20.52 -2.13 5.65
CA SER A 521 20.10 -2.66 4.35
C SER A 521 19.93 -1.57 3.28
N ASN A 522 19.76 -0.29 3.66
CA ASN A 522 19.55 0.78 2.68
C ASN A 522 20.82 1.17 1.93
N LYS A 523 22.00 0.91 2.50
CA LYS A 523 23.29 1.19 1.83
C LYS A 523 23.57 0.24 0.67
N LEU A 524 23.07 -0.99 0.75
CA LEU A 524 23.31 -2.04 -0.25
C LEU A 524 23.04 -1.53 -1.69
N ILE A 525 24.05 -1.60 -2.54
CA ILE A 525 23.97 -1.20 -3.95
C ILE A 525 23.55 -2.39 -4.80
N LEU A 526 22.42 -2.26 -5.49
CA LEU A 526 21.91 -3.27 -6.41
C LEU A 526 22.58 -3.12 -7.78
N ASN A 527 23.80 -3.66 -7.93
CA ASN A 527 24.52 -3.68 -9.19
C ASN A 527 24.36 -5.06 -9.89
N ASN A 528 23.73 -5.09 -11.06
CA ASN A 528 23.49 -6.34 -11.80
C ASN A 528 24.71 -6.88 -12.56
N GLU A 529 25.80 -6.12 -12.67
CA GLU A 529 27.10 -6.64 -13.15
C GLU A 529 27.78 -7.51 -12.08
N VAL A 530 27.46 -7.24 -10.80
CA VAL A 530 28.02 -7.95 -9.65
C VAL A 530 27.06 -9.03 -9.15
N LEU A 531 25.80 -8.65 -8.90
CA LEU A 531 24.72 -9.53 -8.43
C LEU A 531 24.02 -10.15 -9.65
N THR A 532 24.63 -11.18 -10.22
CA THR A 532 24.19 -11.81 -11.46
C THR A 532 22.79 -12.43 -11.38
N ILE A 533 22.31 -12.78 -10.18
CA ILE A 533 20.92 -13.22 -9.96
C ILE A 533 19.90 -12.18 -10.45
N LEU A 534 20.24 -10.89 -10.46
CA LEU A 534 19.36 -9.84 -11.02
C LEU A 534 19.20 -9.99 -12.53
N ASN A 535 20.21 -10.48 -13.25
CA ASN A 535 20.09 -10.71 -14.70
C ASN A 535 19.20 -11.93 -14.97
N GLU A 536 19.35 -13.01 -14.18
CA GLU A 536 18.45 -14.17 -14.22
C GLU A 536 16.99 -13.75 -13.95
N ALA A 537 16.78 -12.98 -12.88
CA ALA A 537 15.45 -12.49 -12.50
C ALA A 537 14.84 -11.56 -13.56
N LYS A 538 15.63 -10.66 -14.17
CA LYS A 538 15.18 -9.82 -15.30
C LYS A 538 14.82 -10.66 -16.53
N SER A 539 15.61 -11.68 -16.85
CA SER A 539 15.30 -12.58 -17.96
C SER A 539 13.96 -13.29 -17.74
N LEU A 540 13.72 -13.80 -16.54
CA LEU A 540 12.43 -14.41 -16.17
C LEU A 540 11.30 -13.40 -16.13
N PHE A 541 11.56 -12.17 -15.67
CA PHE A 541 10.57 -11.10 -15.68
C PHE A 541 10.05 -10.82 -17.10
N HIS A 542 10.91 -10.89 -18.12
CA HIS A 542 10.55 -10.68 -19.52
C HIS A 542 10.15 -11.96 -20.28
N CYS A 543 10.03 -13.10 -19.59
CA CYS A 543 9.66 -14.34 -20.24
C CYS A 543 8.21 -14.30 -20.76
N GLY A 544 7.91 -15.13 -21.77
CA GLY A 544 6.57 -15.17 -22.40
C GLY A 544 5.44 -15.50 -21.42
N ILE A 545 5.70 -16.40 -20.45
CA ILE A 545 4.72 -16.83 -19.44
C ILE A 545 4.37 -15.69 -18.49
N HIS A 546 5.38 -15.00 -17.94
CA HIS A 546 5.17 -13.86 -17.05
C HIS A 546 4.51 -12.67 -17.77
N LYS A 547 4.90 -12.43 -19.03
CA LYS A 547 4.26 -11.43 -19.90
C LYS A 547 2.78 -11.76 -20.18
N HIS A 548 2.47 -13.03 -20.45
CA HIS A 548 1.09 -13.50 -20.67
C HIS A 548 0.21 -13.24 -19.45
N MET A 549 0.75 -13.45 -18.25
CA MET A 549 0.07 -13.11 -17.00
C MET A 549 -0.04 -11.60 -16.72
N GLY A 550 0.54 -10.73 -17.54
CA GLY A 550 0.51 -9.28 -17.33
C GLY A 550 1.55 -8.76 -16.32
N TYR A 551 2.65 -9.49 -16.12
CA TYR A 551 3.74 -9.18 -15.20
C TYR A 551 3.33 -9.07 -13.71
N PRO A 552 2.63 -10.07 -13.14
CA PRO A 552 2.15 -9.99 -11.75
C PRO A 552 3.26 -10.04 -10.70
N LEU A 553 4.42 -10.62 -11.00
CA LEU A 553 5.54 -10.72 -10.07
C LEU A 553 6.51 -9.54 -10.20
N GLN A 554 6.95 -9.01 -9.07
CA GLN A 554 8.06 -8.07 -8.99
C GLN A 554 9.39 -8.81 -8.99
N LEU A 555 10.51 -8.10 -9.22
CA LEU A 555 11.83 -8.74 -9.25
C LEU A 555 12.19 -9.42 -7.93
N TYR A 556 11.77 -8.89 -6.78
CA TYR A 556 12.03 -9.56 -5.49
C TYR A 556 11.23 -10.85 -5.32
N HIS A 557 10.00 -10.93 -5.85
CA HIS A 557 9.24 -12.20 -5.91
C HIS A 557 9.98 -13.24 -6.76
N ILE A 558 10.44 -12.84 -7.95
CA ILE A 558 11.18 -13.72 -8.86
C ILE A 558 12.52 -14.15 -8.22
N CYS A 559 13.23 -13.24 -7.56
CA CYS A 559 14.45 -13.57 -6.84
C CYS A 559 14.20 -14.54 -5.69
N ALA A 560 13.12 -14.39 -4.91
CA ALA A 560 12.76 -15.32 -3.85
C ALA A 560 12.49 -16.73 -4.40
N LEU A 561 11.76 -16.84 -5.51
CA LEU A 561 11.53 -18.11 -6.21
C LEU A 561 12.84 -18.72 -6.75
N LEU A 562 13.74 -17.91 -7.31
CA LEU A 562 15.06 -18.36 -7.76
C LEU A 562 15.93 -18.87 -6.60
N LEU A 563 15.99 -18.12 -5.50
CA LEU A 563 16.75 -18.46 -4.30
C LEU A 563 16.25 -19.78 -3.69
N TYR A 564 14.94 -19.97 -3.66
CA TYR A 564 14.34 -21.22 -3.18
C TYR A 564 14.60 -22.39 -4.15
N ASN A 565 14.40 -22.22 -5.46
CA ASN A 565 14.43 -23.36 -6.39
C ASN A 565 15.82 -23.76 -6.89
N THR A 566 16.72 -22.81 -7.04
CA THR A 566 17.95 -23.02 -7.84
C THR A 566 19.24 -22.81 -7.07
N LYS A 567 19.16 -22.26 -5.85
CA LYS A 567 20.32 -21.82 -5.09
C LYS A 567 20.53 -22.62 -3.80
N SER A 568 21.74 -22.57 -3.25
CA SER A 568 22.16 -23.43 -2.14
C SER A 568 21.55 -23.04 -0.80
N CYS A 569 21.18 -21.77 -0.61
CA CYS A 569 20.56 -21.23 0.59
C CYS A 569 19.26 -21.94 0.96
N ASN A 570 18.53 -22.47 -0.03
CA ASN A 570 17.27 -23.17 0.18
C ASN A 570 17.37 -24.34 1.18
N ILE A 571 18.51 -25.04 1.18
CA ILE A 571 18.73 -26.18 2.08
C ILE A 571 18.69 -25.71 3.54
N ASN A 572 19.47 -24.68 3.88
CA ASN A 572 19.49 -24.14 5.24
C ASN A 572 18.24 -23.33 5.58
N PHE A 573 17.64 -22.65 4.60
CA PHE A 573 16.33 -22.03 4.75
C PHE A 573 15.30 -23.05 5.26
N ASN A 574 15.13 -24.17 4.56
CA ASN A 574 14.22 -25.24 4.96
C ASN A 574 14.55 -25.84 6.34
N TYR A 575 15.84 -26.07 6.63
CA TYR A 575 16.23 -26.58 7.94
C TYR A 575 15.96 -25.62 9.08
N ASP A 576 16.19 -24.32 8.87
CA ASP A 576 15.88 -23.30 9.86
C ASP A 576 14.36 -23.18 10.04
N GLN A 577 13.57 -23.26 8.97
CA GLN A 577 12.10 -23.26 9.04
C GLN A 577 11.56 -24.46 9.84
N ILE A 578 12.02 -25.68 9.55
CA ILE A 578 11.66 -26.88 10.33
C ILE A 578 12.10 -26.73 11.80
N GLY A 579 13.23 -26.09 12.04
CA GLY A 579 13.72 -25.75 13.36
C GLY A 579 13.02 -24.56 14.03
N LEU A 580 11.92 -24.04 13.46
CA LEU A 580 11.16 -22.88 13.95
C LEU A 580 11.99 -21.59 14.06
N LYS A 581 12.97 -21.40 13.18
CA LYS A 581 13.85 -20.23 13.09
C LYS A 581 13.45 -19.31 11.93
N HIS A 582 12.16 -19.15 11.69
CA HIS A 582 11.62 -18.33 10.58
C HIS A 582 12.15 -16.89 10.56
N ASN A 583 12.33 -16.29 11.74
CA ASN A 583 12.85 -14.91 11.88
C ASN A 583 14.23 -14.68 11.24
N LYS A 584 15.03 -15.74 11.05
CA LYS A 584 16.34 -15.65 10.37
C LYS A 584 16.20 -15.40 8.86
N TRP A 585 15.06 -15.79 8.28
CA TRP A 585 14.77 -15.75 6.85
C TRP A 585 13.48 -14.98 6.58
N LYS A 586 13.29 -13.90 7.34
CA LYS A 586 12.06 -13.11 7.37
C LYS A 586 11.64 -12.66 5.98
N TYR A 587 12.55 -12.08 5.21
CA TYR A 587 12.24 -11.50 3.91
C TYR A 587 12.14 -12.56 2.80
N LEU A 588 13.01 -13.57 2.82
CA LEU A 588 12.89 -14.69 1.89
C LEU A 588 11.55 -15.41 2.07
N ASP A 589 11.17 -15.70 3.31
CA ASP A 589 9.90 -16.35 3.64
C ASP A 589 8.70 -15.49 3.20
N LEU A 590 8.68 -14.21 3.58
CA LEU A 590 7.60 -13.30 3.19
C LEU A 590 7.41 -13.20 1.67
N PHE A 591 8.50 -12.93 0.95
CA PHE A 591 8.41 -12.71 -0.49
C PHE A 591 8.18 -13.99 -1.29
N LEU A 592 8.60 -15.14 -0.76
CA LEU A 592 8.29 -16.44 -1.34
C LEU A 592 6.80 -16.77 -1.18
N TYR A 593 6.23 -16.55 0.01
CA TYR A 593 4.79 -16.71 0.23
C TYR A 593 3.98 -15.82 -0.71
N ASP A 594 4.29 -14.51 -0.76
CA ASP A 594 3.62 -13.55 -1.64
C ASP A 594 3.66 -13.99 -3.10
N ALA A 595 4.83 -14.46 -3.57
CA ALA A 595 4.99 -14.92 -4.93
C ALA A 595 4.10 -16.13 -5.26
N ILE A 596 4.03 -17.11 -4.34
CA ILE A 596 3.18 -18.30 -4.51
C ILE A 596 1.70 -17.92 -4.44
N ALA A 597 1.31 -17.04 -3.52
CA ALA A 597 -0.07 -16.57 -3.37
C ALA A 597 -0.54 -15.84 -4.64
N ILE A 598 0.31 -14.97 -5.20
CA ILE A 598 0.04 -14.31 -6.47
C ILE A 598 -0.12 -15.36 -7.57
N LEU A 599 0.88 -16.21 -7.83
CA LEU A 599 0.85 -17.19 -8.93
C LEU A 599 -0.31 -18.19 -8.82
N SER A 600 -0.67 -18.60 -7.60
CA SER A 600 -1.82 -19.46 -7.31
C SER A 600 -3.14 -18.92 -7.89
N SER A 601 -3.30 -17.59 -8.00
CA SER A 601 -4.50 -16.98 -8.58
C SER A 601 -4.51 -16.93 -10.13
N PHE A 602 -3.32 -17.00 -10.74
CA PHE A 602 -3.11 -16.98 -12.20
C PHE A 602 -3.22 -18.38 -12.82
N GLU A 603 -3.24 -19.44 -12.03
CA GLU A 603 -3.41 -20.80 -12.51
C GLU A 603 -4.88 -21.20 -12.61
N ARG A 604 -5.22 -21.94 -13.67
CA ARG A 604 -6.54 -22.57 -13.83
C ARG A 604 -6.65 -23.87 -13.04
N LYS A 605 -6.52 -23.77 -11.71
CA LYS A 605 -6.59 -24.91 -10.80
C LYS A 605 -7.96 -25.59 -10.85
N GLU A 606 -9.01 -24.84 -11.15
CA GLU A 606 -10.37 -25.32 -11.37
C GLU A 606 -10.48 -26.33 -12.52
N GLU A 607 -9.57 -26.29 -13.50
CA GLU A 607 -9.53 -27.24 -14.63
C GLU A 607 -8.72 -28.51 -14.33
N SER A 608 -7.89 -28.53 -13.28
CA SER A 608 -6.95 -29.63 -13.02
C SER A 608 -7.41 -30.61 -11.95
N ASN A 609 -7.23 -31.92 -12.20
CA ASN A 609 -7.53 -33.01 -11.25
C ASN A 609 -6.26 -33.80 -10.88
N ILE A 610 -5.12 -33.14 -10.96
CA ILE A 610 -3.80 -33.75 -10.79
C ILE A 610 -3.56 -34.21 -9.34
N GLU A 611 -3.06 -35.42 -9.21
CA GLU A 611 -2.52 -35.95 -7.95
C GLU A 611 -1.03 -35.59 -7.86
N LEU A 612 -0.56 -35.25 -6.66
CA LEU A 612 0.82 -34.80 -6.44
C LEU A 612 1.49 -35.62 -5.33
N TYR A 613 2.81 -35.72 -5.40
CA TYR A 613 3.61 -36.57 -4.52
C TYR A 613 4.86 -35.85 -4.02
N CYS A 614 5.23 -36.08 -2.76
CA CYS A 614 6.48 -35.62 -2.16
C CYS A 614 7.16 -36.75 -1.41
N GLY A 615 8.42 -37.05 -1.75
CA GLY A 615 9.22 -38.05 -1.07
C GLY A 615 10.00 -37.47 0.11
N LEU A 616 9.81 -38.05 1.29
CA LEU A 616 10.51 -37.68 2.53
C LEU A 616 11.44 -38.82 2.97
N LYS A 617 12.75 -38.59 2.86
CA LYS A 617 13.76 -39.57 3.23
C LYS A 617 13.90 -39.70 4.75
N ASP A 618 13.99 -40.94 5.23
CA ASP A 618 14.19 -41.28 6.65
C ASP A 618 13.09 -40.74 7.59
N VAL A 619 11.93 -40.33 7.06
CA VAL A 619 10.75 -39.91 7.84
C VAL A 619 9.81 -41.08 8.09
N LYS A 620 9.53 -41.36 9.37
CA LYS A 620 8.50 -42.32 9.80
C LYS A 620 7.66 -41.69 10.91
N ILE A 621 6.34 -41.76 10.76
CA ILE A 621 5.37 -41.18 11.69
C ILE A 621 4.60 -42.32 12.33
N GLU A 622 4.74 -42.51 13.64
CA GLU A 622 4.15 -43.68 14.32
C GLU A 622 2.64 -43.51 14.55
N SER A 623 2.21 -42.29 14.90
CA SER A 623 0.81 -41.95 15.13
C SER A 623 0.52 -40.58 14.56
N LEU A 624 -0.17 -40.53 13.42
CA LEU A 624 -0.52 -39.27 12.75
C LEU A 624 -1.29 -38.35 13.70
N GLU A 625 -2.40 -38.83 14.27
CA GLU A 625 -3.29 -38.04 15.12
C GLU A 625 -2.63 -37.46 16.39
N LYS A 626 -1.60 -38.13 16.92
CA LYS A 626 -0.92 -37.70 18.15
C LYS A 626 0.34 -36.88 17.89
N GLN A 627 0.99 -37.07 16.75
CA GLN A 627 2.29 -36.46 16.46
C GLN A 627 2.15 -35.20 15.63
N ILE A 628 1.33 -35.21 14.57
CA ILE A 628 1.26 -34.10 13.62
C ILE A 628 0.02 -33.23 13.84
N LYS A 629 0.24 -31.92 13.72
CA LYS A 629 -0.84 -30.94 13.59
C LYS A 629 -1.32 -30.94 12.14
N THR A 630 -2.49 -31.52 11.88
CA THR A 630 -3.09 -31.45 10.54
C THR A 630 -3.40 -30.01 10.15
N GLY A 631 -3.28 -29.70 8.86
CA GLY A 631 -3.55 -28.38 8.31
C GLY A 631 -2.38 -27.40 8.36
N PHE A 632 -1.21 -27.82 8.87
CA PHE A 632 -0.03 -26.98 9.00
C PHE A 632 1.21 -27.54 8.32
N PHE A 633 1.74 -26.77 7.37
CA PHE A 633 3.10 -26.94 6.89
C PHE A 633 4.03 -25.96 7.59
N VAL A 634 5.09 -26.48 8.23
CA VAL A 634 6.11 -25.64 8.90
C VAL A 634 7.07 -24.99 7.90
N SER A 635 7.23 -25.61 6.73
CA SER A 635 8.02 -25.11 5.60
C SER A 635 7.28 -25.34 4.27
N TYR A 636 7.80 -24.78 3.20
CA TYR A 636 7.31 -24.95 1.85
C TYR A 636 7.48 -26.40 1.37
N VAL A 637 6.55 -26.90 0.54
CA VAL A 637 6.57 -28.30 0.08
C VAL A 637 6.61 -28.36 -1.43
N ASN A 638 7.73 -28.87 -1.97
CA ASN A 638 7.84 -29.14 -3.40
C ASN A 638 7.27 -30.53 -3.73
N THR A 639 6.38 -30.58 -4.71
CA THR A 639 5.62 -31.77 -5.09
C THR A 639 5.70 -31.99 -6.60
N THR A 640 5.50 -33.23 -7.02
CA THR A 640 5.52 -33.63 -8.42
C THR A 640 4.37 -34.56 -8.75
N ASN A 641 3.88 -34.54 -9.98
CA ASN A 641 2.87 -35.49 -10.45
C ASN A 641 3.45 -36.85 -10.86
N ILE A 642 4.77 -37.03 -10.78
CA ILE A 642 5.46 -38.28 -11.11
C ILE A 642 5.81 -39.02 -9.82
N LEU A 643 5.02 -40.03 -9.45
CA LEU A 643 5.23 -40.83 -8.24
C LEU A 643 6.67 -41.40 -8.14
N GLN A 644 7.23 -41.87 -9.26
CA GLN A 644 8.60 -42.41 -9.32
C GLN A 644 9.66 -41.43 -8.82
N PHE A 645 9.48 -40.12 -9.05
CA PHE A 645 10.41 -39.09 -8.55
C PHE A 645 10.28 -38.91 -7.04
N ALA A 646 9.07 -39.00 -6.49
CA ALA A 646 8.87 -39.01 -5.05
C ALA A 646 9.49 -40.27 -4.41
N GLU A 647 9.37 -41.43 -5.05
CA GLU A 647 10.00 -42.68 -4.60
C GLU A 647 11.53 -42.58 -4.57
N ILE A 648 12.15 -42.01 -5.62
CA ILE A 648 13.60 -41.76 -5.68
C ILE A 648 14.04 -40.82 -4.55
N LYS A 649 13.30 -39.72 -4.30
CA LYS A 649 13.60 -38.78 -3.22
C LYS A 649 13.47 -39.40 -1.83
N ARG A 650 12.46 -40.25 -1.61
CA ARG A 650 12.28 -41.00 -0.36
C ARG A 650 13.43 -41.98 -0.13
N GLY A 651 13.93 -42.65 -1.16
CA GLY A 651 14.92 -43.72 -1.03
C GLY A 651 14.31 -45.01 -0.48
N ASN A 652 15.11 -45.86 0.18
CA ASN A 652 14.63 -47.17 0.64
C ASN A 652 13.73 -47.09 1.88
N GLN A 653 13.96 -46.11 2.75
CA GLN A 653 13.22 -45.89 3.99
C GLN A 653 12.70 -44.45 4.04
N GLY A 654 11.44 -44.28 4.45
CA GLY A 654 10.85 -42.96 4.63
C GLY A 654 9.35 -42.92 4.32
N CYS A 655 8.87 -41.74 3.97
CA CYS A 655 7.46 -41.46 3.73
C CYS A 655 7.23 -40.85 2.35
N ILE A 656 6.11 -41.17 1.71
CA ILE A 656 5.54 -40.43 0.58
C ILE A 656 4.33 -39.65 1.09
N LEU A 657 4.33 -38.35 0.88
CA LEU A 657 3.12 -37.54 1.01
C LEU A 657 2.39 -37.56 -0.33
N HIS A 658 1.17 -38.09 -0.35
CA HIS A 658 0.26 -38.10 -1.49
C HIS A 658 -0.76 -36.96 -1.31
N PHE A 659 -0.76 -35.99 -2.20
CA PHE A 659 -1.61 -34.81 -2.15
C PHE A 659 -2.79 -34.99 -3.09
N HIS A 660 -3.96 -35.19 -2.48
CA HIS A 660 -5.23 -35.30 -3.18
C HIS A 660 -5.48 -34.07 -4.06
N HIS A 661 -6.07 -34.24 -5.25
CA HIS A 661 -6.37 -33.12 -6.16
C HIS A 661 -7.15 -31.97 -5.50
N SER A 662 -8.00 -32.27 -4.51
CA SER A 662 -8.78 -31.27 -3.77
C SER A 662 -7.91 -30.25 -3.03
N MET A 663 -6.66 -30.59 -2.69
CA MET A 663 -5.70 -29.70 -2.03
C MET A 663 -5.43 -28.43 -2.84
N ARG A 664 -5.39 -28.51 -4.18
CA ARG A 664 -5.12 -27.35 -5.05
C ARG A 664 -6.35 -26.48 -5.30
N LYS A 665 -7.55 -27.05 -5.15
CA LYS A 665 -8.82 -26.33 -5.36
C LYS A 665 -9.08 -25.32 -4.24
N SER A 666 -8.45 -25.48 -3.08
CA SER A 666 -8.56 -24.53 -1.97
C SER A 666 -7.89 -23.18 -2.31
N LYS A 667 -8.63 -22.09 -2.11
CA LYS A 667 -8.07 -20.72 -2.19
C LYS A 667 -7.07 -20.42 -1.07
N MET A 668 -7.25 -21.05 0.10
CA MET A 668 -6.43 -20.80 1.28
C MET A 668 -5.14 -21.62 1.30
N LEU A 669 -5.08 -22.73 0.56
CA LEU A 669 -3.85 -23.50 0.32
C LEU A 669 -3.18 -23.02 -0.97
N CYS A 670 -2.37 -21.96 -0.83
CA CYS A 670 -1.64 -21.41 -1.96
C CYS A 670 -0.62 -22.42 -2.50
N SER A 671 -0.70 -22.68 -3.80
CA SER A 671 0.27 -23.51 -4.53
C SER A 671 0.43 -22.97 -5.94
N CYS A 672 1.62 -23.15 -6.52
CA CYS A 672 1.89 -22.74 -7.89
C CYS A 672 2.87 -23.66 -8.62
N ASP A 673 2.77 -23.70 -9.94
CA ASP A 673 3.70 -24.29 -10.88
C ASP A 673 4.90 -23.36 -11.09
N ILE A 674 6.04 -23.83 -10.63
CA ILE A 674 7.33 -23.14 -10.73
C ILE A 674 8.21 -23.71 -11.85
N SER A 675 7.69 -24.61 -12.68
CA SER A 675 8.43 -25.29 -13.75
C SER A 675 8.89 -24.35 -14.87
N TRP A 676 8.38 -23.13 -14.94
CA TRP A 676 8.84 -22.10 -15.87
C TRP A 676 9.96 -21.21 -15.30
N ILE A 677 10.22 -21.33 -14.00
CA ILE A 677 11.30 -20.63 -13.27
C ILE A 677 12.51 -21.55 -13.13
N SER A 678 12.25 -22.82 -12.80
CA SER A 678 13.27 -23.87 -12.72
C SER A 678 13.46 -24.53 -14.08
N LYS A 679 14.71 -24.81 -14.48
CA LYS A 679 15.01 -25.68 -15.64
C LYS A 679 14.78 -27.15 -15.28
N CYS A 680 13.64 -27.48 -14.70
CA CYS A 680 13.33 -28.88 -14.41
C CYS A 680 12.99 -29.56 -15.75
N GLU A 681 13.83 -30.50 -16.16
CA GLU A 681 13.71 -31.16 -17.46
C GLU A 681 12.48 -32.09 -17.52
N HIS A 682 11.86 -32.47 -16.38
CA HIS A 682 10.83 -33.50 -16.32
C HIS A 682 9.75 -33.27 -15.23
N GLY A 683 8.47 -33.44 -15.59
CA GLY A 683 7.32 -33.34 -14.67
C GLY A 683 6.87 -31.91 -14.35
N TYR A 684 5.81 -31.77 -13.55
CA TYR A 684 5.47 -30.50 -12.89
C TYR A 684 6.20 -30.42 -11.56
N ASP A 685 6.78 -29.26 -11.26
CA ASP A 685 7.19 -28.85 -9.92
C ASP A 685 6.12 -27.92 -9.36
N ILE A 686 5.21 -28.47 -8.53
CA ILE A 686 4.19 -27.70 -7.83
C ILE A 686 4.68 -27.41 -6.42
N LEU A 687 4.80 -26.13 -6.08
CA LEU A 687 5.24 -25.65 -4.78
C LEU A 687 4.04 -25.22 -3.95
N PHE A 688 3.84 -25.87 -2.81
CA PHE A 688 2.89 -25.44 -1.78
C PHE A 688 3.55 -24.46 -0.81
N ALA A 689 2.85 -23.37 -0.49
CA ALA A 689 3.26 -22.44 0.54
C ALA A 689 3.19 -23.08 1.93
N ARG A 690 4.04 -22.61 2.86
CA ARG A 690 3.89 -22.95 4.28
C ARG A 690 2.61 -22.35 4.86
N SER A 691 2.15 -22.88 5.99
CA SER A 691 1.05 -22.27 6.73
C SER A 691 1.54 -21.03 7.47
N THR A 692 0.81 -19.91 7.34
CA THR A 692 1.09 -18.65 8.06
C THR A 692 -0.18 -17.88 8.38
N ARG A 693 -0.20 -17.19 9.52
CA ARG A 693 -1.22 -16.19 9.87
C ARG A 693 -1.02 -14.83 9.22
N MET A 694 0.15 -14.55 8.64
CA MET A 694 0.54 -13.20 8.18
C MET A 694 -0.44 -12.54 7.19
N PHE A 695 -1.24 -13.33 6.47
CA PHE A 695 -2.12 -12.84 5.41
C PHE A 695 -3.60 -13.19 5.63
N GLN A 696 -3.96 -13.69 6.81
CA GLN A 696 -5.34 -14.08 7.12
C GLN A 696 -6.09 -12.95 7.83
N TYR A 697 -7.25 -12.62 7.25
CA TYR A 697 -8.22 -11.58 7.59
C TYR A 697 -8.33 -11.22 9.08
N ASP A 698 -8.35 -9.90 9.37
CA ASP A 698 -8.44 -9.20 10.67
C ASP A 698 -9.61 -9.58 11.61
N ASN A 699 -10.39 -10.61 11.27
CA ASN A 699 -11.43 -11.12 12.16
C ASN A 699 -10.88 -12.32 12.95
N ASP A 700 -10.55 -12.11 14.21
CA ASP A 700 -10.05 -13.13 15.16
C ASP A 700 -10.92 -14.41 15.19
N ILE A 701 -12.23 -14.29 14.95
CA ILE A 701 -13.18 -15.43 14.90
C ILE A 701 -13.06 -16.24 13.60
N PHE A 702 -12.66 -15.59 12.50
CA PHE A 702 -12.40 -16.26 11.21
C PHE A 702 -11.09 -17.07 11.25
N LEU A 703 -10.06 -16.56 11.94
CA LEU A 703 -8.77 -17.24 12.06
C LEU A 703 -8.90 -18.62 12.73
N GLU A 704 -9.65 -18.79 13.83
CA GLU A 704 -9.74 -20.09 14.52
C GLU A 704 -10.43 -21.20 13.69
N LYS A 705 -11.39 -20.86 12.82
CA LYS A 705 -12.11 -21.86 12.01
C LYS A 705 -11.29 -22.38 10.82
N TYR A 706 -10.41 -21.55 10.26
CA TYR A 706 -9.67 -21.81 9.00
C TYR A 706 -8.18 -22.13 9.16
N ILE A 707 -7.68 -22.20 10.40
CA ILE A 707 -6.31 -22.57 10.71
C ILE A 707 -5.96 -24.03 10.29
N TYR A 708 -6.97 -24.90 10.12
CA TYR A 708 -6.78 -26.31 9.76
C TYR A 708 -7.21 -26.56 8.33
N LEU A 709 -6.29 -26.40 7.38
CA LEU A 709 -6.64 -26.39 5.96
C LEU A 709 -6.67 -27.78 5.31
N TRP A 710 -6.03 -28.79 5.88
CA TRP A 710 -5.97 -30.14 5.31
C TRP A 710 -5.95 -31.21 6.40
N ASN A 711 -6.38 -32.42 6.07
CA ASN A 711 -6.26 -33.60 6.92
C ASN A 711 -5.21 -34.55 6.37
N ALA A 712 -4.73 -35.46 7.23
CA ALA A 712 -3.81 -36.53 6.84
C ALA A 712 -4.41 -37.88 7.24
N LYS A 713 -4.31 -38.87 6.36
CA LYS A 713 -4.71 -40.26 6.59
C LYS A 713 -3.58 -41.18 6.15
N MET A 714 -3.38 -42.28 6.89
CA MET A 714 -2.43 -43.31 6.47
C MET A 714 -3.04 -44.09 5.31
N GLU A 715 -2.42 -44.04 4.13
CA GLU A 715 -2.89 -44.73 2.92
C GLU A 715 -2.28 -46.13 2.83
N SER A 716 -0.97 -46.24 3.10
CA SER A 716 -0.30 -47.53 3.20
C SER A 716 0.90 -47.45 4.14
N GLN A 717 1.23 -48.57 4.79
CA GLN A 717 2.38 -48.65 5.69
C GLN A 717 2.96 -50.06 5.69
N ASN A 718 4.29 -50.15 5.58
CA ASN A 718 5.06 -51.34 5.88
C ASN A 718 6.23 -51.00 6.83
N GLU A 719 7.17 -51.93 7.02
CA GLU A 719 8.27 -51.75 7.98
C GLU A 719 9.14 -50.52 7.69
N HIS A 720 9.36 -50.19 6.41
CA HIS A 720 10.30 -49.15 5.97
C HIS A 720 9.65 -47.96 5.26
N ILE A 721 8.41 -48.11 4.79
CA ILE A 721 7.75 -47.17 3.88
C ILE A 721 6.37 -46.82 4.42
N GLN A 722 6.03 -45.54 4.37
CA GLN A 722 4.68 -45.03 4.63
C GLN A 722 4.21 -44.17 3.47
N THR A 723 2.94 -44.25 3.12
CA THR A 723 2.27 -43.28 2.26
C THR A 723 1.15 -42.62 3.05
N ILE A 724 1.19 -41.29 3.12
CA ILE A 724 0.21 -40.47 3.83
C ILE A 724 -0.57 -39.67 2.80
N LEU A 725 -1.88 -39.88 2.74
CA LEU A 725 -2.80 -39.11 1.94
C LEU A 725 -3.15 -37.80 2.65
N LEU A 726 -2.96 -36.68 1.95
CA LEU A 726 -3.31 -35.33 2.36
C LEU A 726 -4.51 -34.86 1.54
N THR A 727 -5.58 -34.49 2.23
CA THR A 727 -6.86 -34.07 1.65
C THR A 727 -7.25 -32.69 2.15
N TRP A 728 -7.88 -31.89 1.29
CA TRP A 728 -8.47 -30.62 1.73
C TRP A 728 -9.52 -30.91 2.81
N ARG A 729 -9.50 -30.17 3.93
CA ARG A 729 -10.43 -30.41 5.04
C ARG A 729 -11.89 -30.34 4.63
N GLU A 730 -12.25 -29.38 3.76
CA GLU A 730 -13.63 -29.28 3.27
C GLU A 730 -14.03 -30.50 2.44
N TYR A 731 -13.10 -31.11 1.69
CA TYR A 731 -13.40 -32.35 0.95
C TYR A 731 -13.81 -33.47 1.93
N ASP A 732 -13.02 -33.71 2.98
CA ASP A 732 -13.32 -34.76 3.96
C ASP A 732 -14.60 -34.49 4.76
N GLU A 733 -14.88 -33.23 5.08
CA GLU A 733 -16.06 -32.83 5.84
C GLU A 733 -17.37 -33.16 5.11
N TYR A 734 -17.36 -33.14 3.79
CA TYR A 734 -18.57 -33.27 2.99
C TYR A 734 -18.68 -34.58 2.20
N ILE A 735 -17.57 -35.26 1.87
CA ILE A 735 -17.58 -36.42 0.96
C ILE A 735 -18.62 -37.48 1.35
N GLN A 736 -18.65 -37.92 2.61
CA GLN A 736 -19.59 -38.97 3.05
C GLN A 736 -21.07 -38.56 2.96
N ARG A 737 -21.38 -37.32 3.31
CA ARG A 737 -22.76 -36.80 3.26
C ARG A 737 -23.23 -36.67 1.81
N ILE A 738 -22.34 -36.19 0.94
CA ILE A 738 -22.62 -36.00 -0.47
C ILE A 738 -22.77 -37.34 -1.19
N THR A 739 -21.93 -38.34 -0.92
CA THR A 739 -22.04 -39.68 -1.52
C THR A 739 -23.37 -40.33 -1.13
N ASN A 740 -23.80 -40.21 0.12
CA ASN A 740 -25.10 -40.76 0.57
C ASN A 740 -26.29 -40.12 -0.18
N ILE A 741 -26.30 -38.79 -0.37
CA ILE A 741 -27.35 -38.14 -1.16
C ILE A 741 -27.24 -38.52 -2.64
N SER A 742 -26.02 -38.63 -3.16
CA SER A 742 -25.78 -39.08 -4.53
C SER A 742 -26.39 -40.47 -4.76
N GLU A 743 -26.23 -41.40 -3.82
CA GLU A 743 -26.85 -42.74 -3.85
C GLU A 743 -28.38 -42.67 -3.84
N ILE A 744 -28.98 -41.84 -2.97
CA ILE A 744 -30.45 -41.62 -2.93
C ILE A 744 -30.97 -41.12 -4.28
N LEU A 745 -30.17 -40.30 -4.98
CA LEU A 745 -30.49 -39.74 -6.29
C LEU A 745 -29.97 -40.60 -7.46
N ASN A 746 -29.61 -41.87 -7.22
CA ASN A 746 -29.07 -42.81 -8.21
C ASN A 746 -27.87 -42.26 -9.02
N HIS A 747 -27.02 -41.47 -8.37
CA HIS A 747 -25.84 -40.82 -8.94
C HIS A 747 -26.12 -39.91 -10.16
N MET A 748 -27.37 -39.47 -10.35
CA MET A 748 -27.75 -38.62 -11.50
C MET A 748 -27.27 -37.17 -11.38
N ILE A 749 -26.90 -36.75 -10.17
CA ILE A 749 -26.48 -35.38 -9.85
C ILE A 749 -24.97 -35.34 -9.60
N ASP A 750 -24.33 -34.30 -10.11
CA ASP A 750 -22.92 -34.01 -9.87
C ASP A 750 -22.65 -33.71 -8.40
N LEU A 751 -21.54 -34.23 -7.85
CA LEU A 751 -21.22 -34.09 -6.44
C LEU A 751 -20.98 -32.63 -6.01
N ASN A 752 -20.48 -31.78 -6.92
CA ASN A 752 -20.30 -30.35 -6.67
C ASN A 752 -21.63 -29.60 -6.55
N ILE A 753 -22.70 -30.07 -7.20
CA ILE A 753 -24.06 -29.52 -7.02
C ILE A 753 -24.58 -29.83 -5.60
N ILE A 754 -24.41 -31.07 -5.16
CA ILE A 754 -24.83 -31.49 -3.80
C ILE A 754 -24.02 -30.73 -2.75
N TYR A 755 -22.71 -30.61 -2.95
CA TYR A 755 -21.82 -29.80 -2.12
C TYR A 755 -22.29 -28.34 -2.01
N PHE A 756 -22.60 -27.70 -3.14
CA PHE A 756 -23.12 -26.33 -3.15
C PHE A 756 -24.41 -26.21 -2.32
N MET A 757 -25.33 -27.16 -2.44
CA MET A 757 -26.59 -27.13 -1.69
C MET A 757 -26.35 -27.24 -0.19
N PHE A 758 -25.41 -28.08 0.25
CA PHE A 758 -25.02 -28.13 1.66
C PHE A 758 -24.35 -26.84 2.13
N LYS A 759 -23.41 -26.31 1.34
CA LYS A 759 -22.66 -25.09 1.71
C LYS A 759 -23.55 -23.84 1.74
N SER A 760 -24.63 -23.83 0.98
CA SER A 760 -25.57 -22.71 0.89
C SER A 760 -26.78 -22.84 1.83
N ASN A 761 -26.96 -23.97 2.52
CA ASN A 761 -28.12 -24.21 3.38
C ASN A 761 -27.73 -24.18 4.87
N GLU A 762 -28.05 -23.07 5.55
CA GLU A 762 -27.74 -22.89 6.98
C GLU A 762 -28.48 -23.87 7.92
N LYS A 763 -29.60 -24.45 7.47
CA LYS A 763 -30.46 -25.31 8.29
C LYS A 763 -30.18 -26.81 8.15
N GLU A 764 -29.24 -27.19 7.27
CA GLU A 764 -28.89 -28.59 6.96
C GLU A 764 -30.11 -29.50 6.66
N ASP A 765 -31.17 -28.94 6.08
CA ASP A 765 -32.38 -29.70 5.73
C ASP A 765 -32.13 -30.60 4.51
N VAL A 766 -31.78 -31.87 4.78
CA VAL A 766 -31.51 -32.90 3.76
C VAL A 766 -32.73 -33.14 2.87
N ASN A 767 -33.95 -33.13 3.41
CA ASN A 767 -35.14 -33.39 2.61
C ASN A 767 -35.39 -32.25 1.63
N GLY A 768 -35.29 -31.01 2.09
CA GLY A 768 -35.38 -29.83 1.22
C GLY A 768 -34.31 -29.81 0.12
N ILE A 769 -33.09 -30.30 0.41
CA ILE A 769 -32.04 -30.47 -0.60
C ILE A 769 -32.45 -31.52 -1.63
N VAL A 770 -32.86 -32.72 -1.20
CA VAL A 770 -33.29 -33.81 -2.09
C VAL A 770 -34.46 -33.38 -2.98
N ASP A 771 -35.45 -32.68 -2.43
CA ASP A 771 -36.60 -32.16 -3.17
C ASP A 771 -36.17 -31.15 -4.24
N THR A 772 -35.29 -30.21 -3.88
CA THR A 772 -34.76 -29.21 -4.82
C THR A 772 -33.96 -29.87 -5.95
N LEU A 773 -33.10 -30.82 -5.63
CA LEU A 773 -32.30 -31.56 -6.62
C LEU A 773 -33.19 -32.43 -7.52
N SER A 774 -34.21 -33.08 -6.96
CA SER A 774 -35.19 -33.85 -7.73
C SER A 774 -35.98 -32.96 -8.68
N PHE A 775 -36.33 -31.75 -8.25
CA PHE A 775 -36.96 -30.75 -9.11
C PHE A 775 -36.01 -30.27 -10.21
N PHE A 776 -34.72 -30.07 -9.91
CA PHE A 776 -33.71 -29.76 -10.91
C PHE A 776 -33.58 -30.85 -11.98
N VAL A 777 -33.57 -32.15 -11.62
CA VAL A 777 -33.53 -33.26 -12.61
C VAL A 777 -34.71 -33.17 -13.59
N LYS A 778 -35.91 -32.89 -13.09
CA LYS A 778 -37.11 -32.69 -13.92
C LYS A 778 -37.00 -31.43 -14.77
N TRP A 779 -36.56 -30.32 -14.20
CA TRP A 779 -36.37 -29.06 -14.93
C TRP A 779 -35.33 -29.20 -16.06
N LYS A 780 -34.24 -29.92 -15.81
CA LYS A 780 -33.15 -30.17 -16.77
C LYS A 780 -33.64 -30.84 -18.06
N THR A 781 -34.58 -31.78 -17.95
CA THR A 781 -35.13 -32.54 -19.09
C THR A 781 -36.33 -31.88 -19.77
N THR A 782 -36.89 -30.82 -19.20
CA THR A 782 -38.04 -30.09 -19.77
C THR A 782 -37.59 -28.87 -20.58
N ASN A 783 -38.45 -28.42 -21.50
CA ASN A 783 -38.30 -27.16 -22.25
C ASN A 783 -36.93 -26.95 -22.94
N ASN A 784 -36.25 -28.04 -23.30
CA ASN A 784 -34.94 -28.03 -23.95
C ASN A 784 -33.87 -27.24 -23.16
N ASN A 785 -33.95 -27.22 -21.83
CA ASN A 785 -33.11 -26.38 -20.97
C ASN A 785 -31.61 -26.70 -21.07
N GLU A 786 -31.24 -27.97 -21.27
CA GLU A 786 -29.85 -28.34 -21.59
C GLU A 786 -29.35 -27.67 -22.87
N GLN A 787 -30.18 -27.60 -23.92
CA GLN A 787 -29.80 -26.95 -25.17
C GLN A 787 -29.65 -25.44 -24.98
N LYS A 788 -30.53 -24.81 -24.21
CA LYS A 788 -30.39 -23.38 -23.85
C LYS A 788 -29.09 -23.12 -23.08
N TYR A 789 -28.66 -24.05 -22.23
CA TYR A 789 -27.36 -23.95 -21.59
C TYR A 789 -26.21 -24.08 -22.59
N LYS A 790 -26.27 -25.04 -23.53
CA LYS A 790 -25.24 -25.17 -24.58
C LYS A 790 -25.03 -23.88 -25.37
N GLU A 791 -26.09 -23.11 -25.61
CA GLU A 791 -26.00 -21.78 -26.24
C GLU A 791 -25.23 -20.74 -25.40
N LYS A 792 -25.25 -20.87 -24.07
CA LYS A 792 -24.57 -19.97 -23.10
C LYS A 792 -23.27 -20.54 -22.53
N MET A 793 -22.93 -21.78 -22.86
CA MET A 793 -21.82 -22.52 -22.24
C MET A 793 -20.49 -21.76 -22.33
N ASN A 794 -20.23 -21.14 -23.49
CA ASN A 794 -19.00 -20.38 -23.72
C ASN A 794 -18.87 -19.18 -22.78
N ASP A 795 -19.98 -18.55 -22.36
CA ASP A 795 -19.97 -17.43 -21.43
C ASP A 795 -19.42 -17.85 -20.05
N PHE A 796 -19.76 -19.07 -19.62
CA PHE A 796 -19.25 -19.64 -18.36
C PHE A 796 -17.78 -20.06 -18.48
N VAL A 797 -17.42 -20.72 -19.57
CA VAL A 797 -16.03 -21.19 -19.79
C VAL A 797 -15.06 -20.00 -19.87
N GLN A 798 -15.40 -18.95 -20.61
CA GLN A 798 -14.59 -17.72 -20.69
C GLN A 798 -14.46 -17.01 -19.35
N ARG A 799 -15.32 -17.33 -18.38
CA ARG A 799 -15.32 -16.82 -17.00
C ARG A 799 -14.76 -17.83 -16.00
N ARG A 800 -13.97 -18.81 -16.46
CA ARG A 800 -13.27 -19.83 -15.63
C ARG A 800 -14.22 -20.75 -14.86
N CYS A 801 -15.37 -21.08 -15.44
CA CYS A 801 -16.31 -22.05 -14.86
C CYS A 801 -16.38 -23.32 -15.75
N PRO A 802 -15.44 -24.28 -15.62
CA PRO A 802 -15.41 -25.47 -16.48
C PRO A 802 -16.45 -26.54 -16.12
N ASP A 803 -17.03 -26.50 -14.90
CA ASP A 803 -18.02 -27.49 -14.46
C ASP A 803 -19.40 -27.22 -15.10
N HIS A 804 -19.67 -27.91 -16.20
CA HIS A 804 -20.90 -27.73 -16.97
C HIS A 804 -22.18 -28.10 -16.21
N GLN A 805 -22.13 -29.13 -15.35
CA GLN A 805 -23.30 -29.56 -14.60
C GLN A 805 -23.63 -28.52 -13.52
N PHE A 806 -22.61 -28.03 -12.81
CA PHE A 806 -22.77 -26.99 -11.83
C PHE A 806 -23.25 -25.66 -12.45
N ASN A 807 -22.74 -25.28 -13.61
CA ASN A 807 -23.17 -24.09 -14.34
C ASN A 807 -24.66 -24.16 -14.74
N LEU A 808 -25.10 -25.32 -15.24
CA LEU A 808 -26.51 -25.56 -15.58
C LEU A 808 -27.40 -25.44 -14.34
N PHE A 809 -26.92 -25.92 -13.18
CA PHE A 809 -27.63 -25.77 -11.91
C PHE A 809 -27.73 -24.30 -11.47
N CYS A 810 -26.69 -23.50 -11.65
CA CYS A 810 -26.74 -22.07 -11.36
C CYS A 810 -27.77 -21.34 -12.23
N LEU A 811 -27.92 -21.72 -13.50
CA LEU A 811 -28.98 -21.20 -14.38
C LEU A 811 -30.37 -21.57 -13.87
N PHE A 812 -30.55 -22.82 -13.44
CA PHE A 812 -31.80 -23.25 -12.83
C PHE A 812 -32.16 -22.37 -11.62
N LEU A 813 -31.24 -22.18 -10.67
CA LEU A 813 -31.49 -21.34 -9.48
C LEU A 813 -31.81 -19.89 -9.85
N PHE A 814 -31.15 -19.35 -10.88
CA PHE A 814 -31.44 -18.03 -11.41
C PHE A 814 -32.86 -17.93 -11.98
N GLU A 815 -33.28 -18.88 -12.81
CA GLU A 815 -34.62 -18.90 -13.40
C GLU A 815 -35.72 -19.10 -12.36
N GLN A 816 -35.45 -19.82 -11.27
CA GLN A 816 -36.37 -19.96 -10.14
C GLN A 816 -36.40 -18.73 -9.23
N GLY A 817 -35.58 -17.70 -9.47
CA GLY A 817 -35.50 -16.51 -8.63
C GLY A 817 -34.92 -16.77 -7.24
N ILE A 818 -34.18 -17.87 -7.06
CA ILE A 818 -33.56 -18.25 -5.79
C ILE A 818 -32.28 -17.43 -5.55
N LEU A 819 -31.59 -17.02 -6.62
CA LEU A 819 -30.41 -16.17 -6.52
C LEU A 819 -30.82 -14.70 -6.30
N CYS A 820 -30.78 -14.25 -5.04
CA CYS A 820 -31.05 -12.86 -4.68
C CYS A 820 -30.00 -11.92 -5.29
N GLY A 821 -30.36 -11.19 -6.36
CA GLY A 821 -29.55 -10.10 -6.91
C GLY A 821 -28.29 -10.51 -7.69
N ARG A 822 -28.03 -11.81 -7.88
CA ARG A 822 -26.86 -12.33 -8.61
C ARG A 822 -27.27 -13.11 -9.84
N SER A 823 -26.48 -12.99 -10.91
CA SER A 823 -26.61 -13.83 -12.10
C SER A 823 -26.10 -15.25 -11.87
N ALA A 824 -26.54 -16.18 -12.70
CA ALA A 824 -26.03 -17.55 -12.70
C ALA A 824 -24.51 -17.63 -12.88
N VAL A 825 -23.94 -16.76 -13.74
CA VAL A 825 -22.50 -16.72 -14.03
C VAL A 825 -21.72 -16.22 -12.80
N GLU A 826 -22.20 -15.17 -12.13
CA GLU A 826 -21.57 -14.67 -10.89
C GLU A 826 -21.55 -15.72 -9.79
N THR A 827 -22.66 -16.43 -9.58
CA THR A 827 -22.73 -17.52 -8.59
C THR A 827 -21.76 -18.65 -8.95
N ALA A 828 -21.71 -19.06 -10.22
CA ALA A 828 -20.77 -20.08 -10.66
C ALA A 828 -19.31 -19.66 -10.41
N MET A 829 -18.93 -18.43 -10.78
CA MET A 829 -17.57 -17.90 -10.56
C MET A 829 -17.18 -17.90 -9.09
N ILE A 830 -18.07 -17.46 -8.19
CA ILE A 830 -17.79 -17.46 -6.74
C ILE A 830 -17.49 -18.87 -6.26
N PHE A 831 -18.31 -19.85 -6.61
CA PHE A 831 -18.12 -21.21 -6.09
C PHE A 831 -16.95 -21.94 -6.74
N THR A 832 -16.72 -21.74 -8.04
CA THR A 832 -15.62 -22.39 -8.74
C THR A 832 -14.26 -21.80 -8.37
N ILE A 833 -14.13 -20.47 -8.35
CA ILE A 833 -12.83 -19.78 -8.25
C ILE A 833 -12.53 -19.36 -6.81
N HIS A 834 -13.52 -18.77 -6.12
CA HIS A 834 -13.31 -18.25 -4.77
C HIS A 834 -13.41 -19.35 -3.71
N ASN A 835 -14.46 -20.17 -3.78
CA ASN A 835 -14.67 -21.24 -2.79
C ASN A 835 -13.89 -22.51 -3.14
N GLY A 836 -13.78 -22.83 -4.44
CA GLY A 836 -13.22 -24.08 -4.93
C GLY A 836 -14.27 -25.19 -4.94
N LEU A 837 -14.38 -25.91 -6.06
CA LEU A 837 -15.19 -27.12 -6.16
C LEU A 837 -14.29 -28.34 -5.92
N PRO A 838 -14.48 -29.08 -4.82
CA PRO A 838 -13.53 -30.09 -4.38
C PRO A 838 -13.67 -31.46 -5.08
N PHE A 839 -14.82 -31.77 -5.67
CA PHE A 839 -15.15 -33.12 -6.13
C PHE A 839 -14.95 -33.29 -7.64
N VAL A 840 -14.59 -34.50 -8.04
CA VAL A 840 -14.44 -34.92 -9.44
C VAL A 840 -15.16 -36.25 -9.68
N GLU A 841 -15.31 -36.64 -10.95
CA GLU A 841 -16.15 -37.79 -11.33
C GLU A 841 -15.76 -39.12 -10.63
N ARG A 842 -14.46 -39.35 -10.40
CA ARG A 842 -13.98 -40.58 -9.72
C ARG A 842 -14.46 -40.69 -8.27
N ASP A 843 -14.78 -39.57 -7.62
CA ASP A 843 -15.26 -39.56 -6.23
C ASP A 843 -16.62 -40.26 -6.09
N LYS A 844 -17.42 -40.36 -7.17
CA LYS A 844 -18.68 -41.12 -7.18
C LYS A 844 -18.47 -42.62 -6.96
N SER A 845 -17.28 -43.12 -7.29
CA SER A 845 -16.94 -44.54 -7.22
C SER A 845 -16.23 -44.95 -5.93
N LEU A 846 -16.01 -44.01 -4.99
CA LEU A 846 -15.47 -44.29 -3.67
C LEU A 846 -16.49 -45.09 -2.84
N ARG A 847 -16.60 -46.39 -3.11
CA ARG A 847 -17.14 -47.36 -2.15
C ARG A 847 -16.06 -47.59 -1.11
N GLN A 848 -16.41 -47.44 0.17
CA GLN A 848 -15.54 -47.74 1.30
C GLN A 848 -14.94 -49.14 1.20
#